data_AF-A0A6N7WGT8-F1
#
_entry.id   AF-A0A6N7WGT8-F1
#
_cell.length_a   1.000
_cell.length_b   1.000
_cell.length_c   1.000
_cell.angle_alpha   90.00
_cell.angle_beta   90.00
_cell.angle_gamma   90.00
#
_symmetry.space_group_name_H-M   'P 1'
#
loop_
_entity.id
_entity.type
_entity.pdbx_description
1 polymer ?
#
loop_
_entity_poly.entity_id
_entity_poly.type
_entity_poly.pdbx_seq_one_letter_code
_entity_poly.pdbx_strand_id
1 'polypeptide(L)'
;MKKFLTVLLSALLVAASLPLAAFAQTASEETPVIKGDYVQGEVIVCLDSGSTAPRSRSALPDLLAGAEPLMTLSDSAGDADNTQLRSRQAASADTPQVLALVKDESRSTEALIAELESYPQVVFAEPNYITTNFETTATETYPDLSDLQWANSDQSSKNNPFENPKGFNIGVPDWNIPSASVDSENPVVAILDTGVDLTNPDLKDKLWTRPAGSSLPGGDHGINVSGEGSLENVVDTNGHGTHCAGIVGAAWNNMGVSGAGEKIEIMAIQSNTSISSKIQGFDYVKQACREGVNVKAVNLSWGGPGQSKALDRAIEETGKAGAIALVASGNSGWDNDISNSMASGFLNNPYAVVVDAANPTGTMSTFSDYGKRTTDIVAPGSQILSTVPMDQSVYYPEKDEAPVWYDNFEDGRTPDISFFYDAACTKPAEVTHISSGKVYEGSKSLSIDIEDAESGNVVLYSQPMDLSEKASLIENKAISIKVAAAGQEVGACALLVKNTGGEFEEVKISGGTALDGTWMNYSAALPEDTDYKSFQMKVLFAFRDITFLPDRSNPSVTPNSGTVYADAMGIGDASKMLPFDYMNGTSMATPAAAGAAALLGSQYNESGAALAARVVGSVTKYSNFANKCVSGGMVDVSQTAPYPVLNSIVDQGDTIEVDGYFFENLKSAKIGGMDAEIVTNAPEAVSATDGGKVVTLKKPEGFAGGTAEVSLTTGNGEGHQTFEIGQNVNIDYFEENLPLPEDEDFYKAENKQIVGYQNQLYVLPDGLESELSPEIWAYSIEDQKWSTLELPEALVNLTGATWNGRLAVAGLTVDEKNQQVEKLWFYDGQWQEQKIEGLPLATTLVNADGTLMGVGGQYIEIDKETNQAAAAATATKDIVAIDTKAGTVSKAGELAEARVYGKVNAHENRLIISGGTDSKDEPAGNIELVTQSEDGYQGMEVSLDIKEGQAFNSIANAVVKNGFMLAGPQSASEDPAAVADTYTVDPQTGMTTPYGKRIDDGILIGTGATAYHDHLYVLADSYTAPGGYIFKATAVETINPQPGEEADKKPDDNSGQTVNPENKPDNVKTGIVEDSQTAAFLCAGMLILAVAGLAAYRKKIG
;
A
#
# COMPACT_ATOMS: atom_id res chain seq x y z
N MET A 1 -59.79 3.83 -22.59
CA MET A 1 -61.02 3.87 -23.43
C MET A 1 -62.25 4.05 -22.52
N LYS A 2 -63.50 4.03 -23.02
CA LYS A 2 -64.71 4.34 -22.21
C LYS A 2 -65.32 3.15 -21.45
N LYS A 3 -65.96 3.48 -20.32
CA LYS A 3 -66.81 2.67 -19.41
C LYS A 3 -67.78 1.67 -20.08
N PHE A 4 -67.88 0.46 -19.52
CA PHE A 4 -68.99 -0.53 -19.47
C PHE A 4 -68.52 -1.66 -18.50
N LEU A 5 -69.30 -2.43 -17.72
CA LEU A 5 -70.67 -2.33 -17.16
C LEU A 5 -70.75 -3.30 -15.94
N THR A 6 -71.27 -2.91 -14.77
CA THR A 6 -72.50 -3.42 -14.10
C THR A 6 -73.21 -4.66 -14.75
N VAL A 7 -73.87 -5.59 -14.04
CA VAL A 7 -74.43 -5.62 -12.66
C VAL A 7 -74.61 -7.07 -12.14
N LEU A 8 -75.09 -7.26 -10.88
CA LEU A 8 -75.60 -8.47 -10.16
C LEU A 8 -76.00 -9.71 -11.04
N LEU A 9 -76.01 -10.98 -10.57
CA LEU A 9 -76.95 -11.49 -9.54
C LEU A 9 -76.75 -13.01 -9.21
N SER A 10 -76.51 -13.29 -7.92
CA SER A 10 -76.67 -14.55 -7.14
C SER A 10 -77.23 -15.85 -7.77
N ALA A 11 -76.59 -17.00 -7.48
CA ALA A 11 -77.28 -18.29 -7.25
C ALA A 11 -76.41 -19.34 -6.52
N LEU A 12 -76.61 -19.56 -5.20
CA LEU A 12 -76.85 -20.87 -4.56
C LEU A 12 -76.97 -20.74 -3.03
N LEU A 13 -77.87 -21.54 -2.45
CA LEU A 13 -78.27 -21.54 -1.04
C LEU A 13 -78.77 -22.96 -0.68
N VAL A 14 -78.94 -23.24 0.61
CA VAL A 14 -79.48 -24.48 1.23
C VAL A 14 -78.44 -25.62 1.35
N ALA A 15 -78.25 -26.34 2.47
CA ALA A 15 -78.34 -26.14 3.94
C ALA A 15 -78.57 -27.53 4.60
N ALA A 16 -78.16 -27.68 5.87
CA ALA A 16 -78.52 -28.79 6.75
C ALA A 16 -78.86 -28.24 8.16
N SER A 17 -79.54 -29.02 9.01
CA SER A 17 -80.57 -28.45 9.89
C SER A 17 -80.59 -28.90 11.36
N LEU A 18 -80.68 -27.91 12.28
CA LEU A 18 -81.45 -27.91 13.56
C LEU A 18 -80.98 -28.86 14.71
N PRO A 19 -81.46 -28.70 15.98
CA PRO A 19 -81.67 -27.47 16.77
C PRO A 19 -81.32 -27.61 18.30
N LEU A 20 -81.70 -26.59 19.10
CA LEU A 20 -81.99 -26.58 20.56
C LEU A 20 -80.87 -26.39 21.63
N ALA A 21 -80.85 -25.15 22.17
CA ALA A 21 -81.02 -24.76 23.59
C ALA A 21 -80.11 -25.23 24.75
N ALA A 22 -79.90 -24.29 25.71
CA ALA A 22 -79.18 -24.37 26.98
C ALA A 22 -77.63 -24.49 26.88
N PHE A 23 -76.83 -23.93 27.78
CA PHE A 23 -77.12 -23.31 29.10
C PHE A 23 -76.79 -21.81 29.16
N ALA A 24 -77.34 -21.13 30.16
CA ALA A 24 -76.83 -19.84 30.64
C ALA A 24 -75.99 -20.06 31.91
N GLN A 25 -74.85 -19.37 32.01
CA GLN A 25 -74.10 -19.25 33.25
C GLN A 25 -73.56 -17.82 33.36
N THR A 26 -73.58 -17.29 34.58
CA THR A 26 -73.39 -15.86 34.90
C THR A 26 -72.01 -15.33 34.53
N ALA A 27 -71.97 -14.23 33.78
CA ALA A 27 -70.82 -13.33 33.80
C ALA A 27 -70.84 -12.51 35.11
N SER A 28 -69.70 -12.42 35.79
CA SER A 28 -69.45 -11.44 36.84
C SER A 28 -69.09 -10.09 36.23
N GLU A 29 -69.22 -9.02 37.02
CA GLU A 29 -68.64 -7.72 36.67
C GLU A 29 -67.11 -7.84 36.67
N GLU A 30 -66.48 -7.71 35.48
CA GLU A 30 -65.04 -7.58 35.38
C GLU A 30 -64.66 -6.10 35.53
N THR A 31 -64.03 -5.75 36.65
CA THR A 31 -63.26 -4.50 36.76
C THR A 31 -62.23 -4.44 35.62
N PRO A 32 -62.04 -3.29 34.96
CA PRO A 32 -61.06 -3.17 33.88
C PRO A 32 -59.66 -3.52 34.41
N VAL A 33 -59.03 -4.52 33.79
CA VAL A 33 -57.68 -4.94 34.16
C VAL A 33 -56.69 -3.92 33.63
N ILE A 34 -56.15 -3.09 34.53
CA ILE A 34 -55.01 -2.22 34.25
C ILE A 34 -53.81 -3.08 33.83
N LYS A 35 -53.07 -2.66 32.80
CA LYS A 35 -51.95 -3.39 32.20
C LYS A 35 -50.80 -2.44 31.89
N GLY A 36 -49.57 -2.91 32.10
CA GLY A 36 -48.35 -2.09 32.03
C GLY A 36 -47.96 -1.57 33.42
N ASP A 37 -46.74 -1.06 33.52
CA ASP A 37 -46.21 -0.46 34.75
C ASP A 37 -46.65 1.00 34.87
N TYR A 38 -46.93 1.44 36.09
CA TYR A 38 -47.43 2.78 36.40
C TYR A 38 -47.00 3.23 37.80
N VAL A 39 -46.97 4.54 38.02
CA VAL A 39 -46.65 5.12 39.33
C VAL A 39 -47.84 4.89 40.28
N GLN A 40 -47.59 4.19 41.39
CA GLN A 40 -48.63 3.88 42.38
C GLN A 40 -49.12 5.15 43.09
N GLY A 41 -50.44 5.34 43.14
CA GLY A 41 -51.08 6.53 43.69
C GLY A 41 -51.15 7.73 42.74
N GLU A 42 -50.70 7.61 41.48
CA GLU A 42 -50.75 8.69 40.49
C GLU A 42 -51.65 8.36 39.28
N VAL A 43 -52.46 9.34 38.87
CA VAL A 43 -53.47 9.22 37.80
C VAL A 43 -53.46 10.47 36.94
N ILE A 44 -53.38 10.31 35.62
CA ILE A 44 -53.63 11.38 34.65
C ILE A 44 -55.15 11.46 34.41
N VAL A 45 -55.70 12.67 34.51
CA VAL A 45 -57.11 12.96 34.22
C VAL A 45 -57.23 13.94 33.07
N CYS A 46 -58.18 13.71 32.18
CA CYS A 46 -58.64 14.72 31.23
C CYS A 46 -59.86 15.43 31.81
N LEU A 47 -59.81 16.76 31.90
CA LEU A 47 -60.85 17.61 32.46
C LEU A 47 -61.49 18.48 31.38
N ASP A 48 -62.81 18.45 31.29
CA ASP A 48 -63.59 19.41 30.51
C ASP A 48 -63.69 20.75 31.27
N SER A 49 -63.12 21.83 30.72
CA SER A 49 -63.14 23.16 31.36
C SER A 49 -64.45 23.96 31.14
N GLY A 50 -65.51 23.28 30.70
CA GLY A 50 -66.82 23.79 30.28
C GLY A 50 -67.63 24.61 31.28
N SER A 51 -67.10 24.93 32.46
CA SER A 51 -67.50 26.15 33.16
C SER A 51 -66.41 26.73 34.09
N THR A 52 -65.95 27.93 33.72
CA THR A 52 -65.12 28.86 34.53
C THR A 52 -63.76 28.36 35.02
N ALA A 53 -62.70 29.05 34.58
CA ALA A 53 -61.39 29.00 35.25
C ALA A 53 -61.55 29.35 36.76
N PRO A 54 -60.92 28.60 37.69
CA PRO A 54 -61.27 28.63 39.10
C PRO A 54 -60.80 29.91 39.83
N ARG A 55 -61.61 30.97 39.75
CA ARG A 55 -61.57 32.11 40.69
C ARG A 55 -62.25 31.81 42.04
N SER A 56 -62.30 30.53 42.43
CA SER A 56 -62.44 30.04 43.80
C SER A 56 -61.94 28.60 43.90
N ARG A 57 -61.21 28.26 44.96
CA ARG A 57 -60.80 26.87 45.31
C ARG A 57 -61.94 26.05 45.95
N SER A 58 -63.20 26.47 45.81
CA SER A 58 -64.34 25.97 46.61
C SER A 58 -65.43 25.25 45.80
N ALA A 59 -65.10 24.69 44.63
CA ALA A 59 -66.07 24.06 43.73
C ALA A 59 -65.55 22.81 42.99
N LEU A 60 -64.28 22.45 43.17
CA LEU A 60 -63.70 21.18 42.72
C LEU A 60 -63.75 20.17 43.88
N PRO A 61 -63.96 18.87 43.62
CA PRO A 61 -63.70 17.81 44.60
C PRO A 61 -62.24 17.88 45.10
N ASP A 62 -61.98 17.49 46.34
CA ASP A 62 -60.68 17.69 46.99
C ASP A 62 -59.50 17.06 46.21
N LEU A 63 -59.70 15.88 45.61
CA LEU A 63 -58.71 15.23 44.73
C LEU A 63 -58.33 16.07 43.50
N LEU A 64 -59.31 16.75 42.89
CA LEU A 64 -59.08 17.62 41.73
C LEU A 64 -58.62 19.03 42.12
N ALA A 65 -58.82 19.46 43.37
CA ALA A 65 -58.34 20.75 43.87
C ALA A 65 -56.81 20.80 44.04
N GLY A 66 -56.15 19.63 44.07
CA GLY A 66 -54.68 19.47 44.11
C GLY A 66 -54.03 19.09 42.78
N ALA A 67 -54.78 18.92 41.69
CA ALA A 67 -54.25 18.41 40.42
C ALA A 67 -53.21 19.34 39.76
N GLU A 68 -52.10 18.77 39.30
CA GLU A 68 -51.01 19.46 38.61
C GLU A 68 -51.31 19.49 37.09
N PRO A 69 -51.56 20.66 36.46
CA PRO A 69 -51.89 20.72 35.03
C PRO A 69 -50.68 20.39 34.15
N LEU A 70 -50.85 19.41 33.25
CA LEU A 70 -49.82 18.93 32.31
C LEU A 70 -49.93 19.62 30.94
N MET A 71 -51.12 19.65 30.36
CA MET A 71 -51.35 20.14 28.98
C MET A 71 -52.75 20.71 28.80
N THR A 72 -52.91 21.73 27.95
CA THR A 72 -54.23 22.23 27.49
C THR A 72 -54.43 21.82 26.03
N LEU A 73 -55.59 21.23 25.71
CA LEU A 73 -55.87 20.55 24.45
C LEU A 73 -56.69 21.41 23.46
N SER A 74 -56.56 22.74 23.48
CA SER A 74 -57.39 23.66 22.66
C SER A 74 -56.58 24.65 21.83
N ASP A 75 -56.64 24.52 20.51
CA ASP A 75 -56.01 25.39 19.51
C ASP A 75 -56.38 26.87 19.68
N SER A 76 -55.51 27.65 20.32
CA SER A 76 -55.67 29.12 20.40
C SER A 76 -54.33 29.88 20.55
N ALA A 77 -53.22 29.31 20.06
CA ALA A 77 -51.91 29.95 20.07
C ALA A 77 -51.14 29.75 18.75
N GLY A 78 -51.35 30.67 17.81
CA GLY A 78 -50.36 31.07 16.80
C GLY A 78 -49.84 30.03 15.79
N ASP A 79 -50.53 29.90 14.66
CA ASP A 79 -49.84 29.68 13.38
C ASP A 79 -50.45 30.59 12.31
N ALA A 80 -49.61 31.07 11.38
CA ALA A 80 -49.86 32.29 10.61
C ALA A 80 -49.77 32.15 9.09
N ASP A 81 -49.58 30.94 8.54
CA ASP A 81 -49.47 30.75 7.08
C ASP A 81 -50.06 29.42 6.55
N ASN A 82 -51.40 29.28 6.56
CA ASN A 82 -52.06 28.25 5.73
C ASN A 82 -53.51 28.59 5.33
N THR A 83 -53.67 29.48 4.34
CA THR A 83 -54.99 30.06 3.98
C THR A 83 -55.78 29.28 2.90
N GLN A 84 -55.41 28.02 2.58
CA GLN A 84 -55.96 27.30 1.41
C GLN A 84 -56.86 26.08 1.72
N LEU A 85 -56.83 25.48 2.91
CA LEU A 85 -57.47 24.18 3.19
C LEU A 85 -58.51 24.17 4.33
N ARG A 86 -59.36 25.19 4.44
CA ARG A 86 -60.55 25.14 5.32
C ARG A 86 -61.84 25.56 4.60
N SER A 87 -62.46 24.60 3.90
CA SER A 87 -63.88 24.69 3.53
C SER A 87 -64.57 23.32 3.65
N ARG A 88 -65.82 23.32 4.14
CA ARG A 88 -66.70 22.15 4.33
C ARG A 88 -66.39 21.16 5.47
N GLN A 89 -66.42 21.63 6.72
CA GLN A 89 -67.38 21.15 7.74
C GLN A 89 -67.20 21.93 9.05
N ALA A 90 -68.31 22.16 9.78
CA ALA A 90 -68.32 22.75 11.11
C ALA A 90 -69.57 22.28 11.85
N ALA A 91 -69.42 21.34 12.80
CA ALA A 91 -70.50 20.84 13.66
C ALA A 91 -69.98 19.98 14.85
N SER A 92 -68.96 20.45 15.57
CA SER A 92 -68.71 20.09 16.98
C SER A 92 -68.35 21.37 17.73
N ALA A 93 -68.64 21.40 19.03
CA ALA A 93 -68.27 22.50 19.91
C ALA A 93 -67.37 21.91 21.00
N ASP A 94 -66.10 21.71 20.66
CA ASP A 94 -65.14 21.09 21.56
C ASP A 94 -64.87 22.05 22.72
N THR A 95 -65.31 21.67 23.91
CA THR A 95 -64.98 22.35 25.15
C THR A 95 -63.47 22.24 25.39
N PRO A 96 -62.79 23.30 25.88
CA PRO A 96 -61.34 23.22 26.06
C PRO A 96 -61.01 22.19 27.13
N GLN A 97 -60.25 21.16 26.77
CA GLN A 97 -59.85 20.10 27.70
C GLN A 97 -58.45 20.37 28.29
N VAL A 98 -58.21 19.86 29.50
CA VAL A 98 -56.92 19.96 30.20
C VAL A 98 -56.52 18.58 30.73
N LEU A 99 -55.34 18.11 30.37
CA LEU A 99 -54.70 16.97 31.03
C LEU A 99 -54.03 17.45 32.32
N ALA A 100 -54.26 16.76 33.43
CA ALA A 100 -53.67 17.05 34.73
C ALA A 100 -53.32 15.76 35.49
N LEU A 101 -52.30 15.83 36.35
CA LEU A 101 -51.84 14.74 37.19
C LEU A 101 -52.44 14.88 38.60
N VAL A 102 -53.09 13.81 39.09
CA VAL A 102 -53.62 13.68 40.45
C VAL A 102 -52.76 12.69 41.21
N LYS A 103 -52.41 13.02 42.46
CA LYS A 103 -51.53 12.21 43.34
C LYS A 103 -52.21 11.99 44.69
N ASP A 104 -52.45 10.74 45.08
CA ASP A 104 -52.92 10.33 46.41
C ASP A 104 -52.26 8.99 46.81
N GLU A 105 -51.10 9.07 47.46
CA GLU A 105 -50.35 7.94 48.01
C GLU A 105 -51.14 7.10 49.05
N SER A 106 -52.30 7.56 49.53
CA SER A 106 -53.11 6.85 50.52
C SER A 106 -54.06 5.79 49.91
N ARG A 107 -54.11 5.69 48.58
CA ARG A 107 -55.00 4.81 47.81
C ARG A 107 -54.22 4.02 46.76
N SER A 108 -54.83 2.94 46.24
CA SER A 108 -54.33 2.31 45.02
C SER A 108 -54.82 3.07 43.78
N THR A 109 -54.05 3.01 42.69
CA THR A 109 -54.35 3.75 41.45
C THR A 109 -55.71 3.37 40.86
N GLU A 110 -56.14 2.10 40.99
CA GLU A 110 -57.45 1.61 40.52
C GLU A 110 -58.60 2.29 41.28
N ALA A 111 -58.46 2.41 42.60
CA ALA A 111 -59.46 3.05 43.46
C ALA A 111 -59.48 4.59 43.29
N LEU A 112 -58.34 5.17 42.91
CA LEU A 112 -58.23 6.59 42.58
C LEU A 112 -58.89 6.90 41.22
N ILE A 113 -58.63 6.09 40.19
CA ILE A 113 -59.31 6.17 38.88
C ILE A 113 -60.83 6.06 39.05
N ALA A 114 -61.31 5.01 39.74
CA ALA A 114 -62.74 4.76 39.90
C ALA A 114 -63.50 5.87 40.65
N GLU A 115 -62.83 6.65 41.52
CA GLU A 115 -63.43 7.86 42.11
C GLU A 115 -63.34 9.07 41.15
N LEU A 116 -62.24 9.23 40.42
CA LEU A 116 -62.06 10.34 39.47
C LEU A 116 -63.03 10.23 38.28
N GLU A 117 -63.23 9.05 37.69
CA GLU A 117 -64.24 8.81 36.64
C GLU A 117 -65.68 9.06 37.11
N SER A 118 -65.94 9.10 38.43
CA SER A 118 -67.26 9.43 38.96
C SER A 118 -67.61 10.93 38.89
N TYR A 119 -66.62 11.79 38.61
CA TYR A 119 -66.79 13.24 38.59
C TYR A 119 -67.23 13.74 37.20
N PRO A 120 -68.37 14.46 37.05
CA PRO A 120 -68.93 14.83 35.74
C PRO A 120 -68.05 15.71 34.83
N GLN A 121 -67.00 16.33 35.37
CA GLN A 121 -66.01 17.11 34.60
C GLN A 121 -64.77 16.30 34.17
N VAL A 122 -64.64 15.03 34.60
CA VAL A 122 -63.58 14.11 34.14
C VAL A 122 -64.08 13.40 32.88
N VAL A 123 -63.33 13.55 31.79
CA VAL A 123 -63.60 12.93 30.48
C VAL A 123 -63.07 11.49 30.47
N PHE A 124 -61.90 11.29 31.07
CA PHE A 124 -61.31 9.98 31.40
C PHE A 124 -60.28 10.14 32.52
N ALA A 125 -59.97 9.05 33.22
CA ALA A 125 -58.87 8.96 34.17
C ALA A 125 -58.07 7.67 33.91
N GLU A 126 -56.75 7.75 33.86
CA GLU A 126 -55.86 6.62 33.58
C GLU A 126 -54.61 6.67 34.46
N PRO A 127 -53.90 5.54 34.71
CA PRO A 127 -52.66 5.56 35.49
C PRO A 127 -51.63 6.54 34.91
N ASN A 128 -50.78 7.10 35.77
CA ASN A 128 -49.53 7.68 35.29
C ASN A 128 -48.59 6.54 34.86
N TYR A 129 -48.78 6.05 33.64
CA TYR A 129 -48.00 4.93 33.08
C TYR A 129 -46.52 5.28 32.98
N ILE A 130 -45.68 4.34 33.40
CA ILE A 130 -44.23 4.46 33.26
C ILE A 130 -43.88 4.09 31.82
N THR A 131 -43.66 5.10 30.97
CA THR A 131 -42.91 4.88 29.74
C THR A 131 -41.46 4.62 30.13
N THR A 132 -41.04 3.36 30.12
CA THR A 132 -39.64 3.08 29.76
C THR A 132 -39.36 3.76 28.42
N ASN A 133 -38.13 4.26 28.21
CA ASN A 133 -37.71 4.50 26.85
C ASN A 133 -37.92 3.19 26.08
N PHE A 134 -38.67 3.23 24.97
CA PHE A 134 -38.35 2.34 23.87
C PHE A 134 -37.07 2.87 23.24
N GLU A 135 -35.97 2.71 23.98
CA GLU A 135 -34.75 2.31 23.32
C GLU A 135 -35.11 1.03 22.58
N THR A 136 -35.25 1.15 21.27
CA THR A 136 -34.92 0.04 20.39
C THR A 136 -33.42 -0.19 20.55
N THR A 137 -33.03 -0.83 21.65
CA THR A 137 -31.95 -1.78 21.62
C THR A 137 -32.49 -3.03 20.89
N ALA A 138 -32.31 -3.33 19.60
CA ALA A 138 -31.32 -2.89 18.62
C ALA A 138 -30.00 -2.32 19.19
N THR A 139 -29.53 -2.94 20.28
CA THR A 139 -28.20 -3.53 20.20
C THR A 139 -28.27 -4.39 18.96
N GLU A 140 -27.65 -3.93 17.88
CA GLU A 140 -27.55 -4.71 16.65
C GLU A 140 -26.64 -5.88 16.99
N THR A 141 -27.26 -6.95 17.54
CA THR A 141 -26.58 -8.15 18.01
C THR A 141 -26.18 -8.98 16.81
N TYR A 142 -25.19 -8.45 16.10
CA TYR A 142 -24.46 -9.16 15.08
C TYR A 142 -23.80 -10.41 15.71
N PRO A 143 -23.68 -11.51 14.96
CA PRO A 143 -23.08 -12.74 15.47
C PRO A 143 -21.62 -12.50 15.88
N ASP A 144 -21.14 -13.24 16.87
CA ASP A 144 -19.73 -13.33 17.19
C ASP A 144 -18.97 -14.01 16.03
N LEU A 145 -17.95 -13.34 15.50
CA LEU A 145 -17.05 -13.81 14.45
C LEU A 145 -15.62 -14.07 14.96
N SER A 146 -15.34 -13.92 16.25
CA SER A 146 -14.01 -14.16 16.85
C SER A 146 -13.51 -15.59 16.63
N ASP A 147 -14.44 -16.56 16.53
CA ASP A 147 -14.22 -17.97 16.15
C ASP A 147 -13.54 -18.14 14.77
N LEU A 148 -13.51 -17.08 13.94
CA LEU A 148 -12.87 -17.01 12.61
C LEU A 148 -11.53 -16.24 12.63
N GLN A 149 -11.17 -15.58 13.75
CA GLN A 149 -9.93 -14.78 13.86
C GLN A 149 -8.77 -15.63 14.37
N TRP A 150 -8.06 -16.30 13.45
CA TRP A 150 -6.88 -17.13 13.79
C TRP A 150 -5.73 -16.32 14.43
N ALA A 151 -5.55 -15.05 14.04
CA ALA A 151 -4.40 -14.21 14.39
C ALA A 151 -4.17 -14.02 15.90
N ASN A 152 -5.26 -14.04 16.69
CA ASN A 152 -5.25 -13.82 18.13
C ASN A 152 -5.58 -15.10 18.93
N SER A 153 -5.87 -16.23 18.27
CA SER A 153 -6.51 -17.38 18.91
C SER A 153 -5.79 -18.71 18.68
N ASP A 154 -5.76 -19.53 19.73
CA ASP A 154 -5.17 -20.88 19.72
C ASP A 154 -6.20 -21.94 19.24
N GLN A 155 -7.19 -21.49 18.47
CA GLN A 155 -8.44 -22.18 18.20
C GLN A 155 -8.31 -23.17 17.04
N SER A 156 -7.91 -24.39 17.39
CA SER A 156 -8.32 -25.59 16.65
C SER A 156 -9.82 -25.88 16.89
N SER A 157 -10.68 -24.87 16.68
CA SER A 157 -12.13 -25.00 16.72
C SER A 157 -12.59 -25.78 15.49
N LYS A 158 -13.85 -26.24 15.47
CA LYS A 158 -14.43 -26.92 14.31
C LYS A 158 -14.92 -25.95 13.23
N ASN A 159 -14.77 -24.66 13.46
CA ASN A 159 -15.43 -23.58 12.71
C ASN A 159 -14.42 -22.62 12.08
N ASN A 160 -13.13 -22.71 12.44
CA ASN A 160 -12.04 -21.97 11.82
C ASN A 160 -11.71 -22.62 10.46
N PRO A 161 -11.82 -21.92 9.31
CA PRO A 161 -11.49 -22.45 7.99
C PRO A 161 -10.01 -22.85 7.83
N PHE A 162 -9.15 -22.31 8.69
CA PHE A 162 -7.71 -22.33 8.52
C PHE A 162 -7.06 -23.23 9.59
N GLU A 163 -6.49 -24.37 9.18
CA GLU A 163 -5.78 -25.31 10.09
C GLU A 163 -4.45 -24.71 10.59
N ASN A 164 -4.50 -23.66 11.42
CA ASN A 164 -3.29 -23.01 11.91
C ASN A 164 -2.54 -23.89 12.93
N PRO A 165 -1.19 -23.91 12.91
CA PRO A 165 -0.43 -24.65 13.91
C PRO A 165 -0.73 -24.12 15.31
N LYS A 166 -0.83 -25.03 16.29
CA LYS A 166 -1.06 -24.61 17.68
C LYS A 166 0.09 -23.72 18.18
N GLY A 167 -0.24 -22.59 18.79
CA GLY A 167 0.70 -21.54 19.19
C GLY A 167 1.07 -20.58 18.04
N PHE A 168 0.41 -20.64 16.89
CA PHE A 168 0.64 -19.74 15.75
C PHE A 168 -0.39 -18.60 15.75
N ASN A 169 -0.21 -17.68 16.69
CA ASN A 169 -0.96 -16.44 16.92
C ASN A 169 -0.08 -15.47 17.75
N ILE A 170 -0.53 -14.24 18.00
CA ILE A 170 0.27 -13.25 18.76
C ILE A 170 0.26 -13.42 20.30
N GLY A 171 -0.28 -14.52 20.83
CA GLY A 171 -0.11 -14.93 22.23
C GLY A 171 -0.91 -14.15 23.29
N VAL A 172 -2.01 -13.47 22.93
CA VAL A 172 -2.80 -12.66 23.89
C VAL A 172 -3.46 -13.55 24.97
N PRO A 173 -3.16 -13.35 26.28
CA PRO A 173 -3.83 -14.07 27.34
C PRO A 173 -5.31 -13.69 27.46
N ASP A 174 -6.18 -14.69 27.68
CA ASP A 174 -7.62 -14.50 27.91
C ASP A 174 -8.33 -13.63 26.85
N TRP A 175 -7.90 -13.74 25.58
CA TRP A 175 -8.45 -13.00 24.43
C TRP A 175 -9.93 -13.28 24.17
N ASN A 176 -10.67 -12.26 23.72
CA ASN A 176 -12.14 -12.18 23.65
C ASN A 176 -12.83 -12.69 24.94
N ILE A 177 -12.29 -12.34 26.11
CA ILE A 177 -13.01 -12.45 27.39
C ILE A 177 -13.31 -11.04 27.91
N PRO A 178 -14.56 -10.54 27.78
CA PRO A 178 -14.95 -9.16 28.13
C PRO A 178 -14.62 -8.68 29.56
N SER A 179 -14.26 -9.60 30.46
CA SER A 179 -13.94 -9.32 31.87
C SER A 179 -12.48 -9.59 32.26
N ALA A 180 -11.61 -9.99 31.32
CA ALA A 180 -10.22 -10.38 31.62
C ALA A 180 -9.25 -9.20 31.80
N SER A 181 -9.59 -7.98 31.37
CA SER A 181 -8.66 -6.84 31.43
C SER A 181 -8.52 -6.27 32.85
N VAL A 182 -7.46 -6.66 33.57
CA VAL A 182 -7.27 -6.36 35.00
C VAL A 182 -6.55 -5.03 35.30
N ASP A 183 -5.79 -4.47 34.35
CA ASP A 183 -4.91 -3.32 34.58
C ASP A 183 -5.59 -1.94 34.41
N SER A 184 -4.96 -0.88 34.92
CA SER A 184 -5.61 0.42 35.19
C SER A 184 -5.32 1.56 34.21
N GLU A 185 -4.59 1.31 33.12
CA GLU A 185 -4.27 2.32 32.10
C GLU A 185 -4.77 1.87 30.72
N ASN A 186 -5.28 2.82 29.94
CA ASN A 186 -5.63 2.62 28.53
C ASN A 186 -4.41 3.07 27.69
N PRO A 187 -3.75 2.18 26.93
CA PRO A 187 -2.78 2.56 25.92
C PRO A 187 -3.50 3.10 24.67
N VAL A 188 -2.90 4.08 24.00
CA VAL A 188 -3.40 4.60 22.72
C VAL A 188 -2.53 4.08 21.57
N VAL A 189 -3.15 3.74 20.45
CA VAL A 189 -2.47 3.44 19.18
C VAL A 189 -2.96 4.40 18.10
N ALA A 190 -2.03 5.02 17.39
CA ALA A 190 -2.32 5.93 16.30
C ALA A 190 -2.37 5.18 14.96
N ILE A 191 -3.50 5.24 14.27
CA ILE A 191 -3.70 4.66 12.93
C ILE A 191 -3.41 5.76 11.89
N LEU A 192 -2.19 5.76 11.32
CA LEU A 192 -1.73 6.77 10.36
C LEU A 192 -2.04 6.33 8.92
N ASP A 193 -3.32 6.36 8.56
CA ASP A 193 -3.84 5.61 7.40
C ASP A 193 -4.93 6.38 6.64
N THR A 194 -5.88 5.71 5.98
CA THR A 194 -6.96 6.32 5.17
C THR A 194 -8.07 6.99 5.99
N GLY A 195 -8.07 6.82 7.32
CA GLY A 195 -9.10 7.28 8.25
C GLY A 195 -9.59 6.15 9.15
N VAL A 196 -10.65 6.38 9.91
CA VAL A 196 -11.40 5.32 10.62
C VAL A 196 -12.91 5.62 10.54
N ASP A 197 -13.74 4.62 10.27
CA ASP A 197 -15.20 4.73 10.45
C ASP A 197 -15.53 4.83 11.95
N LEU A 198 -15.93 6.05 12.36
CA LEU A 198 -16.28 6.38 13.73
C LEU A 198 -17.65 5.81 14.18
N THR A 199 -18.40 5.19 13.25
CA THR A 199 -19.74 4.64 13.48
C THR A 199 -19.78 3.13 13.58
N ASN A 200 -18.71 2.43 13.17
CA ASN A 200 -18.62 0.97 13.24
C ASN A 200 -18.88 0.46 14.68
N PRO A 201 -19.73 -0.56 14.87
CA PRO A 201 -20.23 -0.97 16.18
C PRO A 201 -19.14 -1.41 17.17
N ASP A 202 -18.03 -1.98 16.70
CA ASP A 202 -16.94 -2.48 17.55
C ASP A 202 -15.81 -1.45 17.75
N LEU A 203 -15.83 -0.32 17.00
CA LEU A 203 -14.83 0.75 17.09
C LEU A 203 -15.32 2.00 17.83
N LYS A 204 -16.60 2.36 17.73
CA LYS A 204 -17.14 3.65 18.26
C LYS A 204 -16.82 3.89 19.75
N ASP A 205 -16.87 2.83 20.56
CA ASP A 205 -16.61 2.86 22.01
C ASP A 205 -15.12 2.64 22.35
N LYS A 206 -14.26 2.61 21.32
CA LYS A 206 -12.80 2.39 21.36
C LYS A 206 -12.00 3.56 20.79
N LEU A 207 -12.67 4.57 20.24
CA LEU A 207 -12.02 5.78 19.77
C LEU A 207 -11.38 6.54 20.94
N TRP A 208 -10.10 6.84 20.83
CA TRP A 208 -9.43 7.79 21.72
C TRP A 208 -10.21 9.11 21.74
N THR A 209 -10.32 9.74 22.91
CA THR A 209 -11.01 11.03 23.05
C THR A 209 -10.05 12.11 23.53
N ARG A 210 -9.92 13.18 22.75
CA ARG A 210 -9.05 14.34 23.02
C ARG A 210 -9.32 14.93 24.42
N PRO A 211 -8.30 15.03 25.29
CA PRO A 211 -8.47 15.61 26.62
C PRO A 211 -9.02 17.04 26.61
N ALA A 212 -10.01 17.31 27.46
CA ALA A 212 -10.64 18.62 27.55
C ALA A 212 -9.65 19.73 27.94
N GLY A 213 -9.40 20.67 27.03
CA GLY A 213 -8.42 21.74 27.20
C GLY A 213 -7.02 21.44 26.63
N SER A 214 -6.86 20.31 25.94
CA SER A 214 -5.71 20.03 25.07
C SER A 214 -5.50 21.14 24.02
N SER A 215 -4.25 21.35 23.59
CA SER A 215 -3.92 22.24 22.46
C SER A 215 -3.78 21.51 21.12
N LEU A 216 -4.06 20.20 21.07
CA LEU A 216 -3.99 19.40 19.86
C LEU A 216 -5.01 19.87 18.80
N PRO A 217 -4.57 20.08 17.54
CA PRO A 217 -5.46 20.36 16.42
C PRO A 217 -6.34 19.16 16.06
N GLY A 218 -7.16 19.29 15.01
CA GLY A 218 -8.05 18.23 14.56
C GLY A 218 -9.33 18.10 15.39
N GLY A 219 -9.96 16.93 15.30
CA GLY A 219 -11.23 16.59 15.94
C GLY A 219 -11.04 15.94 17.30
N ASP A 220 -12.13 15.38 17.85
CA ASP A 220 -12.09 14.75 19.17
C ASP A 220 -11.49 13.34 19.16
N HIS A 221 -11.32 12.72 17.99
CA HIS A 221 -10.77 11.36 17.83
C HIS A 221 -9.42 11.30 17.08
N GLY A 222 -8.83 12.47 16.76
CA GLY A 222 -7.55 12.57 16.05
C GLY A 222 -7.54 13.71 15.02
N ILE A 223 -6.80 13.54 13.91
CA ILE A 223 -6.60 14.60 12.91
C ILE A 223 -6.56 14.08 11.48
N ASN A 224 -7.08 14.88 10.55
CA ASN A 224 -6.87 14.70 9.12
C ASN A 224 -5.74 15.64 8.64
N VAL A 225 -4.73 15.04 8.03
CA VAL A 225 -3.55 15.67 7.42
C VAL A 225 -3.44 15.36 5.92
N SER A 226 -4.48 14.79 5.29
CA SER A 226 -4.53 14.51 3.85
C SER A 226 -4.57 15.78 2.98
N GLY A 227 -4.92 16.93 3.58
CA GLY A 227 -5.17 18.18 2.88
C GLY A 227 -6.59 18.30 2.30
N GLU A 228 -7.41 17.25 2.40
CA GLU A 228 -8.79 17.23 1.92
C GLU A 228 -9.80 17.36 3.07
N GLY A 229 -10.73 18.31 2.96
CA GLY A 229 -11.79 18.52 3.94
C GLY A 229 -11.39 19.39 5.15
N SER A 230 -11.88 19.02 6.33
CA SER A 230 -11.53 19.65 7.62
C SER A 230 -10.51 18.80 8.36
N LEU A 231 -9.60 19.42 9.11
CA LEU A 231 -8.69 18.73 10.04
C LEU A 231 -9.44 17.84 11.06
N GLU A 232 -10.71 18.14 11.30
CA GLU A 232 -11.61 17.42 12.22
C GLU A 232 -12.25 16.16 11.59
N ASN A 233 -12.33 16.08 10.25
CA ASN A 233 -12.97 14.96 9.57
C ASN A 233 -11.95 13.86 9.29
N VAL A 234 -11.94 12.82 10.13
CA VAL A 234 -11.05 11.65 10.03
C VAL A 234 -11.73 10.39 9.46
N VAL A 235 -12.96 10.54 8.93
CA VAL A 235 -13.79 9.42 8.47
C VAL A 235 -13.15 8.73 7.27
N ASP A 236 -13.00 7.41 7.38
CA ASP A 236 -12.49 6.56 6.30
C ASP A 236 -13.49 6.49 5.13
N THR A 237 -12.99 6.67 3.91
CA THR A 237 -13.77 6.46 2.67
C THR A 237 -13.12 5.42 1.75
N ASN A 238 -12.11 4.70 2.26
CA ASN A 238 -11.41 3.63 1.55
C ASN A 238 -11.65 2.27 2.23
N GLY A 239 -11.58 2.22 3.56
CA GLY A 239 -11.86 1.05 4.40
C GLY A 239 -10.62 0.41 5.03
N HIS A 240 -9.44 0.64 4.47
CA HIS A 240 -8.18 0.07 4.93
C HIS A 240 -7.77 0.53 6.34
N GLY A 241 -7.89 1.82 6.65
CA GLY A 241 -7.60 2.34 7.99
C GLY A 241 -8.59 1.85 9.05
N THR A 242 -9.86 1.68 8.68
CA THR A 242 -10.88 1.03 9.52
C THR A 242 -10.56 -0.44 9.79
N HIS A 243 -10.00 -1.16 8.81
CA HIS A 243 -9.53 -2.54 8.98
C HIS A 243 -8.36 -2.64 9.96
N CYS A 244 -7.38 -1.74 9.81
CA CYS A 244 -6.24 -1.63 10.73
C CYS A 244 -6.69 -1.31 12.17
N ALA A 245 -7.66 -0.41 12.34
CA ALA A 245 -8.21 -0.05 13.66
C ALA A 245 -8.83 -1.25 14.40
N GLY A 246 -9.58 -2.11 13.70
CA GLY A 246 -10.20 -3.28 14.32
C GLY A 246 -9.21 -4.34 14.78
N ILE A 247 -8.16 -4.59 14.00
CA ILE A 247 -7.07 -5.54 14.36
C ILE A 247 -6.42 -5.11 15.69
N VAL A 248 -6.22 -3.80 15.87
CA VAL A 248 -5.66 -3.24 17.09
C VAL A 248 -6.65 -3.32 18.26
N GLY A 249 -7.87 -2.80 18.11
CA GLY A 249 -8.69 -2.38 19.26
C GLY A 249 -10.19 -2.69 19.22
N ALA A 250 -10.70 -3.47 18.26
CA ALA A 250 -12.13 -3.82 18.25
C ALA A 250 -12.59 -4.50 19.55
N ALA A 251 -13.82 -4.21 19.97
CA ALA A 251 -14.34 -4.53 21.30
C ALA A 251 -14.47 -6.02 21.62
N TRP A 252 -14.05 -6.42 22.82
CA TRP A 252 -14.28 -7.77 23.35
C TRP A 252 -15.70 -7.82 23.95
N ASN A 253 -16.72 -7.81 23.08
CA ASN A 253 -18.13 -7.64 23.44
C ASN A 253 -19.01 -8.89 23.14
N ASN A 254 -18.43 -9.97 22.60
CA ASN A 254 -19.11 -11.18 22.06
C ASN A 254 -20.05 -10.91 20.87
N MET A 255 -19.73 -9.92 20.04
CA MET A 255 -20.35 -9.59 18.76
C MET A 255 -19.21 -9.29 17.78
N GLY A 256 -19.45 -9.41 16.46
CA GLY A 256 -18.50 -8.93 15.46
C GLY A 256 -17.09 -9.48 15.62
N VAL A 257 -16.09 -8.60 15.76
CA VAL A 257 -14.66 -8.97 15.85
C VAL A 257 -13.99 -8.38 17.09
N SER A 258 -12.94 -9.05 17.57
CA SER A 258 -12.11 -8.60 18.67
C SER A 258 -10.70 -8.19 18.21
N GLY A 259 -10.24 -7.04 18.66
CA GLY A 259 -8.87 -6.56 18.45
C GLY A 259 -7.87 -7.23 19.39
N ALA A 260 -6.60 -6.84 19.28
CA ALA A 260 -5.53 -7.35 20.12
C ALA A 260 -5.74 -7.11 21.62
N GLY A 261 -6.41 -6.02 22.04
CA GLY A 261 -6.58 -5.71 23.47
C GLY A 261 -7.77 -4.80 23.82
N GLU A 262 -8.62 -5.26 24.74
CA GLU A 262 -9.87 -4.60 25.16
C GLU A 262 -9.72 -3.15 25.68
N LYS A 263 -8.56 -2.75 26.21
CA LYS A 263 -8.32 -1.36 26.70
C LYS A 263 -7.54 -0.47 25.73
N ILE A 264 -7.25 -0.95 24.51
CA ILE A 264 -6.53 -0.14 23.52
C ILE A 264 -7.48 0.88 22.92
N GLU A 265 -7.10 2.16 22.99
CA GLU A 265 -7.83 3.27 22.36
C GLU A 265 -7.23 3.62 20.99
N ILE A 266 -8.10 3.89 20.01
CA ILE A 266 -7.74 4.18 18.62
C ILE A 266 -7.72 5.69 18.36
N MET A 267 -6.54 6.23 18.04
CA MET A 267 -6.37 7.61 17.55
C MET A 267 -6.33 7.59 16.02
N ALA A 268 -7.32 8.18 15.36
CA ALA A 268 -7.43 8.19 13.91
C ALA A 268 -6.61 9.33 13.29
N ILE A 269 -5.64 9.01 12.42
CA ILE A 269 -4.83 10.01 11.70
C ILE A 269 -4.98 9.79 10.20
N GLN A 270 -5.97 10.45 9.60
CA GLN A 270 -6.26 10.37 8.17
C GLN A 270 -5.18 11.10 7.36
N SER A 271 -4.62 10.44 6.37
CA SER A 271 -3.47 10.88 5.59
C SER A 271 -3.64 10.56 4.10
N ASN A 272 -2.85 11.19 3.23
CA ASN A 272 -2.77 10.83 1.81
C ASN A 272 -1.49 10.02 1.54
N THR A 273 -1.19 9.74 0.26
CA THR A 273 0.01 8.97 -0.15
C THR A 273 1.32 9.75 -0.01
N SER A 274 1.29 11.07 0.18
CA SER A 274 2.50 11.90 0.27
C SER A 274 3.15 11.85 1.66
N ILE A 275 4.48 11.72 1.66
CA ILE A 275 5.33 11.70 2.87
C ILE A 275 5.12 12.96 3.74
N SER A 276 4.77 14.10 3.15
CA SER A 276 4.50 15.34 3.91
C SER A 276 3.27 15.21 4.81
N SER A 277 2.21 14.52 4.38
CA SER A 277 1.06 14.21 5.24
C SER A 277 1.44 13.24 6.36
N LYS A 278 2.25 12.22 6.06
CA LYS A 278 2.73 11.24 7.04
C LYS A 278 3.57 11.90 8.14
N ILE A 279 4.48 12.81 7.78
CA ILE A 279 5.30 13.57 8.74
C ILE A 279 4.43 14.50 9.60
N GLN A 280 3.36 15.10 9.06
CA GLN A 280 2.41 15.87 9.87
C GLN A 280 1.65 14.99 10.88
N GLY A 281 1.30 13.75 10.50
CA GLY A 281 0.73 12.76 11.40
C GLY A 281 1.68 12.39 12.55
N PHE A 282 2.97 12.18 12.27
CA PHE A 282 3.99 11.98 13.31
C PHE A 282 4.15 13.19 14.24
N ASP A 283 4.13 14.41 13.70
CA ASP A 283 4.18 15.61 14.54
C ASP A 283 2.98 15.70 15.49
N TYR A 284 1.79 15.31 15.03
CA TYR A 284 0.59 15.21 15.87
C TYR A 284 0.75 14.19 17.00
N VAL A 285 1.19 12.95 16.72
CA VAL A 285 1.44 11.94 17.76
C VAL A 285 2.46 12.44 18.78
N LYS A 286 3.57 13.00 18.30
CA LYS A 286 4.63 13.57 19.14
C LYS A 286 4.12 14.72 20.02
N GLN A 287 3.21 15.56 19.53
CA GLN A 287 2.53 16.57 20.35
C GLN A 287 1.61 15.92 21.38
N ALA A 288 0.85 14.88 21.01
CA ALA A 288 -0.05 14.18 21.93
C ALA A 288 0.70 13.51 23.09
N CYS A 289 1.81 12.82 22.81
CA CYS A 289 2.70 12.28 23.85
C CYS A 289 3.22 13.38 24.80
N ARG A 290 3.57 14.56 24.26
CA ARG A 290 4.05 15.71 25.04
C ARG A 290 2.96 16.39 25.87
N GLU A 291 1.69 16.27 25.48
CA GLU A 291 0.53 16.65 26.31
C GLU A 291 0.13 15.57 27.34
N GLY A 292 0.80 14.41 27.33
CA GLY A 292 0.59 13.33 28.29
C GLY A 292 -0.39 12.24 27.85
N VAL A 293 -0.71 12.16 26.55
CA VAL A 293 -1.48 11.04 25.99
C VAL A 293 -0.61 9.78 25.94
N ASN A 294 -1.15 8.65 26.41
CA ASN A 294 -0.44 7.38 26.56
C ASN A 294 -0.28 6.61 25.23
N VAL A 295 0.19 7.28 24.16
CA VAL A 295 0.40 6.64 22.86
C VAL A 295 1.62 5.71 22.95
N LYS A 296 1.41 4.41 22.68
CA LYS A 296 2.48 3.40 22.68
C LYS A 296 3.03 3.15 21.28
N ALA A 297 2.16 3.22 20.27
CA ALA A 297 2.44 2.77 18.91
C ALA A 297 1.78 3.66 17.85
N VAL A 298 2.44 3.76 16.70
CA VAL A 298 1.91 4.32 15.44
C VAL A 298 1.93 3.20 14.40
N ASN A 299 0.78 2.95 13.78
CA ASN A 299 0.61 1.92 12.76
C ASN A 299 0.83 2.51 11.35
N LEU A 300 1.82 1.98 10.61
CA LEU A 300 2.16 2.37 9.25
C LEU A 300 1.92 1.20 8.30
N SER A 301 0.64 0.92 8.01
CA SER A 301 0.20 -0.11 7.06
C SER A 301 0.40 0.26 5.58
N TRP A 302 1.40 1.08 5.29
CA TRP A 302 1.68 1.65 3.97
C TRP A 302 3.20 1.67 3.72
N GLY A 303 3.58 1.46 2.46
CA GLY A 303 4.97 1.44 2.01
C GLY A 303 5.16 2.23 0.70
N GLY A 304 6.36 2.14 0.13
CA GLY A 304 6.69 2.75 -1.16
C GLY A 304 8.13 2.46 -1.59
N PRO A 305 8.50 2.81 -2.84
CA PRO A 305 9.88 2.84 -3.29
C PRO A 305 10.67 3.97 -2.63
N GLY A 306 11.99 3.80 -2.53
CA GLY A 306 12.91 4.81 -2.02
C GLY A 306 12.87 5.04 -0.51
N GLN A 307 13.91 5.68 0.03
CA GLN A 307 14.09 5.93 1.47
C GLN A 307 13.86 7.39 1.82
N SER A 308 13.32 7.67 3.02
CA SER A 308 13.07 9.04 3.47
C SER A 308 13.69 9.34 4.83
N LYS A 309 14.87 9.97 4.81
CA LYS A 309 15.58 10.51 5.99
C LYS A 309 14.71 11.48 6.80
N ALA A 310 13.76 12.18 6.15
CA ALA A 310 12.81 13.07 6.81
C ALA A 310 11.73 12.32 7.59
N LEU A 311 11.24 11.18 7.06
CA LEU A 311 10.29 10.30 7.74
C LEU A 311 10.96 9.53 8.88
N ASP A 312 12.15 8.99 8.64
CA ASP A 312 13.01 8.36 9.65
C ASP A 312 13.24 9.29 10.85
N ARG A 313 13.63 10.55 10.60
CA ARG A 313 13.78 11.56 11.65
C ARG A 313 12.46 11.90 12.35
N ALA A 314 11.32 11.81 11.67
CA ALA A 314 10.01 12.02 12.28
C ALA A 314 9.62 10.87 13.22
N ILE A 315 9.93 9.62 12.86
CA ILE A 315 9.82 8.44 13.73
C ILE A 315 10.74 8.62 14.95
N GLU A 316 12.02 8.94 14.76
CA GLU A 316 13.01 9.09 15.83
C GLU A 316 12.62 10.19 16.85
N GLU A 317 12.05 11.31 16.40
CA GLU A 317 11.55 12.38 17.29
C GLU A 317 10.21 12.06 17.96
N THR A 318 9.46 11.08 17.46
CA THR A 318 8.19 10.60 18.04
C THR A 318 8.43 9.49 19.07
N GLY A 319 9.36 8.58 18.77
CA GLY A 319 9.82 7.54 19.69
C GLY A 319 10.47 8.10 20.95
N LYS A 320 11.25 9.18 20.83
CA LYS A 320 11.75 9.98 21.97
C LYS A 320 10.65 10.61 22.83
N ALA A 321 9.42 10.77 22.30
CA ALA A 321 8.28 11.26 23.06
C ALA A 321 7.46 10.12 23.69
N GLY A 322 7.63 8.86 23.25
CA GLY A 322 7.09 7.66 23.89
C GLY A 322 6.49 6.62 22.93
N ALA A 323 6.16 6.98 21.69
CA ALA A 323 5.43 6.11 20.77
C ALA A 323 6.33 5.56 19.64
N ILE A 324 6.39 4.24 19.50
CA ILE A 324 7.17 3.56 18.45
C ILE A 324 6.39 3.49 17.12
N ALA A 325 7.08 3.32 16.00
CA ALA A 325 6.46 3.08 14.69
C ALA A 325 6.52 1.59 14.34
N LEU A 326 5.38 0.99 14.00
CA LEU A 326 5.31 -0.33 13.39
C LEU A 326 5.13 -0.12 11.88
N VAL A 327 5.95 -0.74 11.06
CA VAL A 327 6.08 -0.46 9.62
C VAL A 327 5.85 -1.71 8.80
N ALA A 328 4.96 -1.68 7.81
CA ALA A 328 4.79 -2.76 6.85
C ALA A 328 6.08 -2.93 6.00
N SER A 329 6.65 -4.14 5.94
CA SER A 329 7.89 -4.37 5.17
C SER A 329 7.69 -4.26 3.65
N GLY A 330 6.49 -4.59 3.16
CA GLY A 330 6.10 -4.54 1.74
C GLY A 330 5.19 -5.69 1.32
N ASN A 331 4.70 -5.64 0.08
CA ASN A 331 3.75 -6.61 -0.48
C ASN A 331 4.20 -7.10 -1.87
N SER A 332 5.50 -7.32 -2.08
CA SER A 332 6.09 -7.74 -3.36
C SER A 332 6.84 -9.09 -3.29
N GLY A 333 7.03 -9.66 -2.10
CA GLY A 333 7.65 -10.97 -1.92
C GLY A 333 9.18 -10.96 -1.91
N TRP A 334 9.81 -9.79 -1.68
CA TRP A 334 11.24 -9.58 -1.92
C TRP A 334 12.12 -9.51 -0.68
N ASP A 335 13.43 -9.64 -0.91
CA ASP A 335 14.46 -9.34 0.07
C ASP A 335 14.80 -7.84 0.07
N ASN A 336 14.47 -7.17 1.17
CA ASN A 336 14.75 -5.76 1.48
C ASN A 336 16.21 -5.51 1.87
N ASP A 337 17.03 -6.55 2.10
CA ASP A 337 18.48 -6.42 2.31
C ASP A 337 19.23 -6.12 1.00
N ILE A 338 18.58 -6.34 -0.16
CA ILE A 338 19.15 -6.21 -1.51
C ILE A 338 18.33 -5.33 -2.46
N SER A 339 17.10 -4.94 -2.09
CA SER A 339 16.20 -4.09 -2.89
C SER A 339 15.86 -2.78 -2.16
N ASN A 340 15.50 -1.74 -2.93
CA ASN A 340 15.24 -0.42 -2.36
C ASN A 340 13.79 -0.26 -1.89
N SER A 341 13.58 -0.32 -0.57
CA SER A 341 12.29 -0.08 0.07
C SER A 341 12.35 1.07 1.07
N MET A 342 11.19 1.69 1.31
CA MET A 342 11.02 2.64 2.41
C MET A 342 11.33 2.00 3.78
N ALA A 343 11.02 0.71 3.97
CA ALA A 343 11.29 -0.02 5.21
C ALA A 343 12.79 -0.18 5.48
N SER A 344 13.59 -0.47 4.44
CA SER A 344 15.07 -0.55 4.51
C SER A 344 15.70 0.78 4.97
N GLY A 345 14.98 1.91 4.83
CA GLY A 345 15.40 3.22 5.32
C GLY A 345 15.37 3.38 6.85
N PHE A 346 14.74 2.45 7.59
CA PHE A 346 14.62 2.51 9.06
C PHE A 346 15.59 1.58 9.80
N LEU A 347 16.47 0.87 9.09
CA LEU A 347 17.41 -0.14 9.62
C LEU A 347 18.19 0.29 10.89
N ASN A 348 18.51 1.58 11.02
CA ASN A 348 19.30 2.12 12.13
C ASN A 348 18.44 2.90 13.16
N ASN A 349 17.11 2.81 13.09
CA ASN A 349 16.19 3.59 13.94
C ASN A 349 15.64 2.74 15.09
N PRO A 350 16.11 2.94 16.35
CA PRO A 350 15.69 2.12 17.48
C PRO A 350 14.24 2.38 17.95
N TYR A 351 13.45 3.16 17.21
CA TYR A 351 12.04 3.43 17.46
C TYR A 351 11.13 2.94 16.32
N ALA A 352 11.69 2.35 15.27
CA ALA A 352 10.95 1.62 14.25
C ALA A 352 10.98 0.11 14.56
N VAL A 353 9.96 -0.61 14.11
CA VAL A 353 9.93 -2.07 14.01
C VAL A 353 9.27 -2.43 12.69
N VAL A 354 10.00 -3.09 11.81
CA VAL A 354 9.55 -3.50 10.48
C VAL A 354 8.92 -4.89 10.55
N VAL A 355 7.73 -5.05 9.95
CA VAL A 355 6.81 -6.17 10.18
C VAL A 355 6.48 -6.91 8.89
N ASP A 356 6.86 -8.19 8.86
CA ASP A 356 6.58 -9.16 7.79
C ASP A 356 5.25 -9.90 8.03
N ALA A 357 4.67 -10.44 6.97
CA ALA A 357 3.39 -11.16 7.00
C ALA A 357 3.55 -12.68 7.08
N ALA A 358 2.87 -13.28 8.05
CA ALA A 358 2.56 -14.71 8.10
C ALA A 358 1.14 -15.00 7.60
N ASN A 359 0.96 -16.15 6.97
CA ASN A 359 -0.34 -16.71 6.62
C ASN A 359 -0.76 -17.80 7.64
N PRO A 360 -2.05 -18.21 7.68
CA PRO A 360 -2.54 -19.14 8.70
C PRO A 360 -1.82 -20.48 8.77
N THR A 361 -1.20 -20.95 7.67
CA THR A 361 -0.58 -22.30 7.59
C THR A 361 0.72 -22.44 8.38
N GLY A 362 1.19 -21.38 9.05
CA GLY A 362 2.48 -21.35 9.74
C GLY A 362 3.65 -20.89 8.87
N THR A 363 3.38 -20.39 7.66
CA THR A 363 4.39 -19.97 6.69
C THR A 363 4.33 -18.46 6.42
N MET A 364 5.40 -17.91 5.82
CA MET A 364 5.44 -16.53 5.37
C MET A 364 4.46 -16.36 4.20
N SER A 365 3.74 -15.24 4.15
CA SER A 365 2.84 -14.93 3.03
C SER A 365 3.64 -14.71 1.76
N THR A 366 3.13 -15.18 0.60
CA THR A 366 3.87 -15.15 -0.68
C THR A 366 4.24 -13.74 -1.14
N PHE A 367 3.41 -12.75 -0.82
CA PHE A 367 3.63 -11.33 -1.07
C PHE A 367 4.51 -10.64 -0.03
N SER A 368 4.86 -11.27 1.10
CA SER A 368 5.60 -10.56 2.15
C SER A 368 6.99 -10.19 1.65
N ASP A 369 7.31 -8.90 1.64
CA ASP A 369 8.72 -8.51 1.69
C ASP A 369 9.30 -9.03 3.03
N TYR A 370 10.62 -9.20 3.07
CA TYR A 370 11.39 -9.75 4.18
C TYR A 370 12.82 -9.22 4.11
N GLY A 371 13.64 -9.38 5.13
CA GLY A 371 15.06 -9.02 5.08
C GLY A 371 15.76 -9.42 6.37
N LYS A 372 16.78 -10.28 6.29
CA LYS A 372 17.46 -10.80 7.48
C LYS A 372 18.07 -9.69 8.34
N ARG A 373 18.50 -8.59 7.73
CA ARG A 373 19.01 -7.39 8.39
C ARG A 373 17.94 -6.28 8.50
N THR A 374 17.08 -6.13 7.50
CA THR A 374 16.19 -4.97 7.30
C THR A 374 14.72 -5.15 7.75
N THR A 375 14.28 -6.35 8.13
CA THR A 375 12.95 -6.57 8.74
C THR A 375 13.08 -7.22 10.12
N ASP A 376 12.26 -6.81 11.09
CA ASP A 376 12.51 -7.16 12.50
C ASP A 376 11.76 -8.40 12.96
N ILE A 377 10.45 -8.45 12.67
CA ILE A 377 9.51 -9.48 13.18
C ILE A 377 8.50 -9.90 12.11
N VAL A 378 7.92 -11.08 12.30
CA VAL A 378 6.71 -11.51 11.58
C VAL A 378 5.47 -11.25 12.44
N ALA A 379 4.31 -10.99 11.81
CA ALA A 379 2.99 -11.01 12.45
C ALA A 379 1.90 -11.54 11.49
N PRO A 380 0.71 -11.93 11.98
CA PRO A 380 -0.41 -12.40 11.15
C PRO A 380 -0.83 -11.39 10.09
N GLY A 381 -0.61 -11.70 8.80
CA GLY A 381 -0.84 -10.79 7.68
C GLY A 381 -1.68 -11.33 6.53
N SER A 382 -2.10 -12.60 6.54
CA SER A 382 -3.11 -13.11 5.59
C SER A 382 -4.33 -13.67 6.33
N GLN A 383 -5.50 -13.56 5.70
CA GLN A 383 -6.79 -14.00 6.26
C GLN A 383 -7.09 -13.33 7.60
N ILE A 384 -6.88 -12.02 7.64
CA ILE A 384 -7.14 -11.22 8.83
C ILE A 384 -8.56 -10.65 8.71
N LEU A 385 -9.48 -11.22 9.48
CA LEU A 385 -10.84 -10.72 9.62
C LEU A 385 -10.84 -9.53 10.60
N SER A 386 -11.35 -8.39 10.15
CA SER A 386 -11.45 -7.16 10.93
C SER A 386 -12.62 -6.29 10.43
N THR A 387 -12.83 -5.15 11.09
CA THR A 387 -13.85 -4.14 10.77
C THR A 387 -13.66 -3.50 9.39
N VAL A 388 -14.75 -3.17 8.71
CA VAL A 388 -14.78 -2.28 7.54
C VAL A 388 -15.81 -1.16 7.77
N PRO A 389 -15.84 -0.09 6.96
CA PRO A 389 -16.86 0.94 7.08
C PRO A 389 -18.28 0.39 6.90
N MET A 390 -19.27 1.00 7.55
CA MET A 390 -20.66 0.54 7.51
C MET A 390 -21.23 0.45 6.07
N ASP A 391 -20.81 1.31 5.15
CA ASP A 391 -21.23 1.29 3.74
C ASP A 391 -20.48 0.25 2.87
N GLN A 392 -19.49 -0.43 3.45
CA GLN A 392 -18.76 -1.56 2.86
C GLN A 392 -19.14 -2.91 3.51
N SER A 393 -20.22 -2.95 4.29
CA SER A 393 -20.69 -4.16 4.99
C SER A 393 -20.89 -5.35 4.05
N VAL A 394 -20.65 -6.55 4.58
CA VAL A 394 -20.49 -7.82 3.85
C VAL A 394 -21.49 -8.87 4.34
N TYR A 395 -22.11 -9.62 3.43
CA TYR A 395 -23.01 -10.72 3.79
C TYR A 395 -22.24 -12.00 4.16
N TYR A 396 -22.67 -12.64 5.25
CA TYR A 396 -22.14 -13.91 5.75
C TYR A 396 -23.27 -14.95 5.77
N PRO A 397 -23.54 -15.64 4.65
CA PRO A 397 -24.63 -16.63 4.58
C PRO A 397 -24.43 -17.80 5.56
N GLU A 398 -23.20 -18.12 5.93
CA GLU A 398 -22.86 -19.12 6.95
C GLU A 398 -23.28 -18.72 8.37
N LYS A 399 -23.72 -17.46 8.57
CA LYS A 399 -24.25 -16.94 9.84
C LYS A 399 -25.74 -16.57 9.77
N ASP A 400 -26.42 -16.72 8.64
CA ASP A 400 -27.87 -16.48 8.54
C ASP A 400 -28.65 -17.75 8.94
N GLU A 401 -29.54 -17.66 9.93
CA GLU A 401 -30.43 -18.77 10.31
C GLU A 401 -31.51 -19.08 9.26
N ALA A 402 -31.80 -18.13 8.36
CA ALA A 402 -32.90 -18.21 7.39
C ALA A 402 -32.59 -17.60 6.01
N PRO A 403 -31.50 -18.01 5.32
CA PRO A 403 -31.15 -17.50 4.01
C PRO A 403 -32.20 -17.87 2.94
N VAL A 404 -32.28 -17.06 1.89
CA VAL A 404 -33.05 -17.37 0.67
C VAL A 404 -32.49 -18.65 0.04
N TRP A 405 -31.17 -18.72 -0.12
CA TRP A 405 -30.44 -19.89 -0.61
C TRP A 405 -29.06 -19.96 0.07
N TYR A 406 -28.56 -21.17 0.34
CA TYR A 406 -27.22 -21.43 0.82
C TYR A 406 -26.75 -22.80 0.31
N ASP A 407 -25.50 -22.91 -0.15
CA ASP A 407 -24.83 -24.16 -0.51
C ASP A 407 -23.36 -24.10 -0.08
N ASN A 408 -22.97 -25.05 0.78
CA ASN A 408 -21.61 -25.30 1.27
C ASN A 408 -21.08 -26.67 0.75
N PHE A 409 -21.77 -27.27 -0.21
CA PHE A 409 -21.41 -28.53 -0.88
C PHE A 409 -21.31 -29.77 0.04
N GLU A 410 -21.64 -29.66 1.33
CA GLU A 410 -21.40 -30.72 2.30
C GLU A 410 -22.38 -31.90 2.21
N ASP A 411 -23.64 -31.61 1.87
CA ASP A 411 -24.83 -32.44 2.17
C ASP A 411 -24.91 -33.80 1.43
N GLY A 412 -23.90 -34.13 0.61
CA GLY A 412 -23.73 -35.43 -0.05
C GLY A 412 -24.75 -35.72 -1.16
N ARG A 413 -25.54 -34.72 -1.55
CA ARG A 413 -26.44 -34.74 -2.70
C ARG A 413 -25.70 -34.25 -3.95
N THR A 414 -26.40 -34.21 -5.08
CA THR A 414 -26.03 -33.25 -6.14
C THR A 414 -26.08 -31.84 -5.54
N PRO A 415 -25.12 -30.94 -5.82
CA PRO A 415 -25.21 -29.53 -5.42
C PRO A 415 -26.52 -28.89 -5.89
N ASP A 416 -27.05 -27.95 -5.10
CA ASP A 416 -28.32 -27.28 -5.43
C ASP A 416 -28.15 -26.30 -6.60
N ILE A 417 -26.91 -25.87 -6.86
CA ILE A 417 -26.50 -25.09 -8.04
C ILE A 417 -25.70 -25.95 -9.03
N SER A 418 -25.84 -25.69 -10.33
CA SER A 418 -25.05 -26.36 -11.38
C SER A 418 -24.73 -25.37 -12.49
N PHE A 419 -23.53 -25.47 -13.07
CA PHE A 419 -22.96 -24.47 -13.96
C PHE A 419 -22.85 -24.93 -15.41
N PHE A 420 -22.92 -23.96 -16.32
CA PHE A 420 -23.01 -24.15 -17.77
C PHE A 420 -22.20 -23.09 -18.51
N TYR A 421 -21.70 -23.41 -19.70
CA TYR A 421 -20.98 -22.45 -20.56
C TYR A 421 -21.92 -21.50 -21.35
N ASP A 422 -23.23 -21.65 -21.22
CA ASP A 422 -24.23 -20.82 -21.88
C ASP A 422 -25.45 -20.56 -21.00
N ALA A 423 -26.01 -19.34 -21.10
CA ALA A 423 -27.18 -18.90 -20.32
C ALA A 423 -28.45 -19.74 -20.53
N ALA A 424 -28.55 -20.45 -21.66
CA ALA A 424 -29.66 -21.37 -21.95
C ALA A 424 -29.46 -22.77 -21.35
N CYS A 425 -28.37 -22.99 -20.62
CA CYS A 425 -28.00 -24.22 -19.93
C CYS A 425 -27.98 -25.46 -20.86
N THR A 426 -27.45 -25.29 -22.07
CA THR A 426 -27.36 -26.37 -23.08
C THR A 426 -26.04 -27.13 -23.07
N LYS A 427 -24.98 -26.54 -22.48
CA LYS A 427 -23.63 -27.11 -22.34
C LYS A 427 -23.21 -27.08 -20.86
N PRO A 428 -23.24 -28.21 -20.13
CA PRO A 428 -22.72 -28.28 -18.77
C PRO A 428 -21.25 -27.84 -18.69
N ALA A 429 -20.86 -27.21 -17.59
CA ALA A 429 -19.49 -26.80 -17.34
C ALA A 429 -18.68 -27.99 -16.81
N GLU A 430 -18.06 -28.74 -17.74
CA GLU A 430 -17.29 -29.96 -17.41
C GLU A 430 -16.09 -29.70 -16.48
N VAL A 431 -15.64 -28.45 -16.35
CA VAL A 431 -14.59 -27.99 -15.40
C VAL A 431 -15.06 -27.77 -13.96
N THR A 432 -16.34 -27.99 -13.64
CA THR A 432 -16.88 -27.78 -12.29
C THR A 432 -17.04 -29.09 -11.53
N HIS A 433 -16.40 -29.19 -10.38
CA HIS A 433 -16.24 -30.43 -9.61
C HIS A 433 -16.44 -30.18 -8.11
N ILE A 434 -16.97 -31.15 -7.37
CA ILE A 434 -16.94 -31.10 -5.91
C ILE A 434 -15.64 -31.74 -5.43
N SER A 435 -14.86 -30.95 -4.72
CA SER A 435 -13.46 -31.23 -4.36
C SER A 435 -13.26 -31.16 -2.85
N SER A 436 -12.13 -31.67 -2.38
CA SER A 436 -11.65 -31.52 -1.00
C SER A 436 -10.21 -30.97 -1.00
N GLY A 437 -9.87 -30.14 -2.01
CA GLY A 437 -8.55 -29.53 -2.17
C GLY A 437 -8.34 -28.31 -1.29
N LYS A 438 -9.22 -27.31 -1.41
CA LYS A 438 -9.39 -26.21 -0.46
C LYS A 438 -10.84 -26.15 -0.01
N VAL A 439 -11.07 -25.80 1.25
CA VAL A 439 -12.38 -25.75 1.91
C VAL A 439 -12.44 -24.49 2.76
N TYR A 440 -13.61 -23.85 2.84
CA TYR A 440 -13.91 -22.77 3.80
C TYR A 440 -14.83 -23.30 4.92
N GLU A 441 -15.86 -24.08 4.58
CA GLU A 441 -16.74 -24.74 5.57
C GLU A 441 -16.78 -26.27 5.39
N GLY A 442 -16.65 -27.02 6.50
CA GLY A 442 -16.92 -28.46 6.51
C GLY A 442 -15.78 -29.32 5.95
N SER A 443 -15.95 -29.89 4.75
CA SER A 443 -15.02 -30.88 4.17
C SER A 443 -14.89 -30.86 2.65
N LYS A 444 -15.61 -29.97 1.95
CA LYS A 444 -15.66 -29.89 0.48
C LYS A 444 -15.83 -28.45 0.01
N SER A 445 -15.59 -28.23 -1.27
CA SER A 445 -15.94 -27.00 -1.99
C SER A 445 -16.22 -27.30 -3.46
N LEU A 446 -16.69 -26.31 -4.21
CA LEU A 446 -16.75 -26.36 -5.67
C LEU A 446 -15.40 -25.93 -6.25
N SER A 447 -14.63 -26.87 -6.83
CA SER A 447 -13.46 -26.52 -7.66
C SER A 447 -13.88 -26.24 -9.11
N ILE A 448 -13.18 -25.30 -9.72
CA ILE A 448 -13.41 -24.74 -11.05
C ILE A 448 -12.04 -24.71 -11.74
N ASP A 449 -11.84 -25.62 -12.68
CA ASP A 449 -10.58 -25.75 -13.41
C ASP A 449 -10.53 -24.83 -14.64
N ILE A 450 -9.44 -24.08 -14.81
CA ILE A 450 -9.23 -23.13 -15.90
C ILE A 450 -8.10 -23.69 -16.76
N GLU A 451 -8.45 -24.36 -17.86
CA GLU A 451 -7.48 -25.05 -18.73
C GLU A 451 -6.77 -24.12 -19.73
N ASP A 452 -7.36 -22.97 -20.06
CA ASP A 452 -6.86 -22.05 -21.07
C ASP A 452 -5.92 -20.98 -20.48
N ALA A 453 -4.63 -21.18 -20.65
CA ALA A 453 -3.60 -20.23 -20.22
C ALA A 453 -3.47 -18.97 -21.10
N GLU A 454 -4.05 -18.91 -22.32
CA GLU A 454 -4.00 -17.68 -23.14
C GLU A 454 -4.98 -16.62 -22.61
N SER A 455 -6.16 -17.03 -22.13
CA SER A 455 -7.13 -16.11 -21.51
C SER A 455 -7.12 -16.12 -19.98
N GLY A 456 -6.76 -17.24 -19.36
CA GLY A 456 -6.83 -17.43 -17.90
C GLY A 456 -8.24 -17.24 -17.33
N ASN A 457 -9.30 -17.37 -18.13
CA ASN A 457 -10.65 -16.95 -17.78
C ASN A 457 -11.67 -18.07 -18.00
N VAL A 458 -12.64 -18.20 -17.09
CA VAL A 458 -13.85 -19.01 -17.34
C VAL A 458 -15.11 -18.22 -16.99
N VAL A 459 -16.09 -18.25 -17.89
CA VAL A 459 -17.42 -17.65 -17.69
C VAL A 459 -18.44 -18.76 -17.55
N LEU A 460 -19.13 -18.78 -16.41
CA LEU A 460 -20.08 -19.80 -16.00
C LEU A 460 -21.46 -19.19 -15.77
N TYR A 461 -22.52 -19.88 -16.19
CA TYR A 461 -23.91 -19.53 -15.94
C TYR A 461 -24.55 -20.58 -15.03
N SER A 462 -25.27 -20.18 -14.00
CA SER A 462 -26.02 -21.13 -13.17
C SER A 462 -27.29 -21.62 -13.88
N GLN A 463 -27.75 -22.81 -13.49
CA GLN A 463 -29.11 -23.25 -13.76
C GLN A 463 -30.15 -22.27 -13.19
N PRO A 464 -31.33 -22.12 -13.82
CA PRO A 464 -32.44 -21.36 -13.25
C PRO A 464 -32.95 -21.96 -11.94
N MET A 465 -33.08 -21.14 -10.90
CA MET A 465 -33.61 -21.53 -9.59
C MET A 465 -34.88 -20.73 -9.25
N ASP A 466 -35.89 -21.40 -8.69
CA ASP A 466 -37.12 -20.73 -8.22
C ASP A 466 -36.97 -20.35 -6.73
N LEU A 467 -36.41 -19.17 -6.49
CA LEU A 467 -36.19 -18.61 -5.15
C LEU A 467 -37.37 -17.75 -4.67
N SER A 468 -38.40 -17.57 -5.52
CA SER A 468 -39.42 -16.52 -5.39
C SER A 468 -40.23 -16.58 -4.10
N GLU A 469 -40.51 -17.77 -3.56
CA GLU A 469 -41.26 -17.92 -2.31
C GLU A 469 -40.49 -17.30 -1.13
N LYS A 470 -39.26 -17.75 -0.87
CA LYS A 470 -38.40 -17.21 0.19
C LYS A 470 -38.01 -15.75 -0.07
N ALA A 471 -37.64 -15.40 -1.31
CA ALA A 471 -37.21 -14.05 -1.65
C ALA A 471 -38.32 -13.00 -1.40
N SER A 472 -39.60 -13.39 -1.48
CA SER A 472 -40.75 -12.51 -1.18
C SER A 472 -40.98 -12.20 0.30
N LEU A 473 -40.26 -12.86 1.22
CA LEU A 473 -40.37 -12.65 2.68
C LEU A 473 -39.42 -11.58 3.21
N ILE A 474 -38.48 -11.13 2.37
CA ILE A 474 -37.41 -10.17 2.66
C ILE A 474 -37.64 -8.94 1.77
N GLU A 475 -37.22 -7.75 2.19
CA GLU A 475 -37.23 -6.55 1.34
C GLU A 475 -35.95 -6.49 0.48
N ASN A 476 -34.84 -6.00 1.01
CA ASN A 476 -33.55 -5.93 0.30
C ASN A 476 -32.75 -7.24 0.42
N LYS A 477 -32.10 -7.68 -0.66
CA LYS A 477 -31.34 -8.95 -0.67
C LYS A 477 -29.85 -8.72 -0.85
N ALA A 478 -29.04 -9.57 -0.26
CA ALA A 478 -27.61 -9.67 -0.53
C ALA A 478 -27.22 -11.05 -1.04
N ILE A 479 -26.12 -11.12 -1.79
CA ILE A 479 -25.46 -12.35 -2.27
C ILE A 479 -24.02 -12.39 -1.77
N SER A 480 -23.50 -13.59 -1.48
CA SER A 480 -22.07 -13.80 -1.22
C SER A 480 -21.56 -15.11 -1.81
N ILE A 481 -20.26 -15.13 -2.10
CA ILE A 481 -19.47 -16.29 -2.52
C ILE A 481 -18.06 -16.14 -1.91
N LYS A 482 -17.57 -17.16 -1.21
CA LYS A 482 -16.15 -17.24 -0.83
C LYS A 482 -15.38 -17.83 -2.00
N VAL A 483 -14.22 -17.28 -2.33
CA VAL A 483 -13.37 -17.73 -3.44
C VAL A 483 -11.92 -17.88 -2.99
N ALA A 484 -11.28 -18.99 -3.34
CA ALA A 484 -9.85 -19.27 -3.14
C ALA A 484 -9.20 -19.80 -4.42
N ALA A 485 -7.88 -19.90 -4.44
CA ALA A 485 -7.10 -20.38 -5.57
C ALA A 485 -6.02 -21.38 -5.14
N ALA A 486 -5.52 -22.22 -6.04
CA ALA A 486 -4.27 -22.97 -5.86
C ALA A 486 -3.26 -22.60 -6.95
N GLY A 487 -2.12 -22.04 -6.54
CA GLY A 487 -1.15 -21.36 -7.41
C GLY A 487 -1.04 -19.87 -7.04
N GLN A 488 -0.37 -19.07 -7.87
CA GLN A 488 -0.20 -17.63 -7.60
C GLN A 488 -1.49 -16.82 -7.88
N GLU A 489 -1.40 -15.50 -7.74
CA GLU A 489 -2.53 -14.65 -7.35
C GLU A 489 -3.68 -14.59 -8.37
N VAL A 490 -4.90 -14.89 -7.93
CA VAL A 490 -6.09 -14.99 -8.78
C VAL A 490 -6.91 -13.71 -8.78
N GLY A 491 -7.06 -13.17 -9.99
CA GLY A 491 -7.78 -11.94 -10.29
C GLY A 491 -9.29 -12.04 -10.11
N ALA A 492 -9.92 -10.87 -10.17
CA ALA A 492 -11.28 -10.63 -9.72
C ALA A 492 -12.33 -11.64 -10.23
N CYS A 493 -13.16 -12.11 -9.30
CA CYS A 493 -14.51 -12.56 -9.64
C CYS A 493 -15.29 -11.40 -10.28
N ALA A 494 -16.15 -11.67 -11.25
CA ALA A 494 -17.18 -10.70 -11.65
C ALA A 494 -18.55 -11.37 -11.70
N LEU A 495 -19.52 -10.79 -11.00
CA LEU A 495 -20.82 -11.39 -10.74
C LEU A 495 -21.92 -10.58 -11.42
N LEU A 496 -22.69 -11.24 -12.28
CA LEU A 496 -23.89 -10.67 -12.89
C LEU A 496 -25.11 -11.51 -12.51
N VAL A 497 -26.24 -10.88 -12.26
CA VAL A 497 -27.52 -11.57 -12.02
C VAL A 497 -28.54 -11.22 -13.09
N LYS A 498 -29.51 -12.11 -13.28
CA LYS A 498 -30.54 -11.96 -14.29
C LYS A 498 -31.68 -11.05 -13.80
N ASN A 499 -31.96 -9.97 -14.52
CA ASN A 499 -33.09 -9.08 -14.25
C ASN A 499 -34.42 -9.68 -14.76
N THR A 500 -35.55 -9.09 -14.33
CA THR A 500 -36.90 -9.49 -14.78
C THR A 500 -37.22 -9.16 -16.24
N GLY A 501 -36.36 -8.39 -16.92
CA GLY A 501 -36.34 -8.26 -18.38
C GLY A 501 -35.75 -9.48 -19.09
N GLY A 502 -34.96 -10.30 -18.38
CA GLY A 502 -34.25 -11.48 -18.88
C GLY A 502 -32.80 -11.23 -19.31
N GLU A 503 -32.28 -10.03 -19.08
CA GLU A 503 -30.88 -9.64 -19.35
C GLU A 503 -30.02 -9.86 -18.09
N PHE A 504 -28.69 -9.92 -18.24
CA PHE A 504 -27.76 -10.08 -17.11
C PHE A 504 -27.13 -8.72 -16.78
N GLU A 505 -27.35 -8.23 -15.56
CA GLU A 505 -26.79 -6.98 -15.05
C GLU A 505 -25.68 -7.26 -14.04
N GLU A 506 -24.64 -6.43 -14.07
CA GLU A 506 -23.45 -6.58 -13.22
C GLU A 506 -23.70 -6.02 -11.82
N VAL A 507 -23.35 -6.82 -10.82
CA VAL A 507 -23.54 -6.50 -9.40
C VAL A 507 -22.22 -5.98 -8.85
N LYS A 508 -22.23 -4.80 -8.23
CA LYS A 508 -21.03 -4.21 -7.59
C LYS A 508 -20.70 -4.99 -6.31
N ILE A 509 -19.81 -5.98 -6.44
CA ILE A 509 -19.28 -6.77 -5.33
C ILE A 509 -18.18 -6.03 -4.56
N SER A 510 -18.12 -6.30 -3.25
CA SER A 510 -16.93 -6.14 -2.41
C SER A 510 -15.92 -7.28 -2.69
N GLY A 511 -14.76 -7.24 -2.06
CA GLY A 511 -13.71 -8.26 -2.17
C GLY A 511 -12.54 -7.83 -3.06
N GLY A 512 -11.44 -8.60 -2.99
CA GLY A 512 -10.20 -8.38 -3.73
C GLY A 512 -9.57 -9.67 -4.25
N THR A 513 -8.35 -9.57 -4.79
CA THR A 513 -7.56 -10.68 -5.34
C THR A 513 -7.41 -11.84 -4.35
N ALA A 514 -7.65 -13.07 -4.80
CA ALA A 514 -7.49 -14.27 -3.97
C ALA A 514 -6.08 -14.87 -4.14
N LEU A 515 -5.37 -15.05 -3.03
CA LEU A 515 -3.95 -15.43 -2.98
C LEU A 515 -3.79 -16.90 -2.54
N ASP A 516 -2.62 -17.52 -2.74
CA ASP A 516 -2.41 -18.88 -2.22
C ASP A 516 -2.54 -18.91 -0.69
N GLY A 517 -3.09 -20.01 -0.17
CA GLY A 517 -3.49 -20.15 1.23
C GLY A 517 -4.64 -19.26 1.72
N THR A 518 -5.32 -18.49 0.84
CA THR A 518 -6.36 -17.52 1.25
C THR A 518 -7.73 -17.73 0.59
N TRP A 519 -8.78 -17.28 1.27
CA TRP A 519 -10.15 -17.11 0.81
C TRP A 519 -10.53 -15.61 0.81
N MET A 520 -11.21 -15.14 -0.23
CA MET A 520 -11.81 -13.80 -0.29
C MET A 520 -13.33 -13.92 -0.32
N ASN A 521 -14.05 -13.02 0.37
CA ASN A 521 -15.50 -12.92 0.26
C ASN A 521 -15.86 -11.90 -0.82
N TYR A 522 -16.65 -12.31 -1.81
CA TYR A 522 -17.23 -11.39 -2.79
C TYR A 522 -18.72 -11.23 -2.46
N SER A 523 -19.12 -10.03 -2.02
CA SER A 523 -20.45 -9.79 -1.45
C SER A 523 -21.12 -8.54 -2.02
N ALA A 524 -22.43 -8.56 -2.20
CA ALA A 524 -23.17 -7.39 -2.70
C ALA A 524 -24.65 -7.40 -2.32
N ALA A 525 -25.25 -6.21 -2.26
CA ALA A 525 -26.69 -6.05 -2.41
C ALA A 525 -27.12 -6.36 -3.87
N LEU A 526 -28.25 -7.05 -4.03
CA LEU A 526 -28.82 -7.41 -5.34
C LEU A 526 -29.82 -6.35 -5.84
N PRO A 527 -29.89 -6.08 -7.16
CA PRO A 527 -30.88 -5.17 -7.74
C PRO A 527 -32.33 -5.55 -7.41
N GLU A 528 -33.19 -4.55 -7.20
CA GLU A 528 -34.62 -4.72 -6.87
C GLU A 528 -35.37 -5.59 -7.90
N ASP A 529 -35.01 -5.48 -9.19
CA ASP A 529 -35.68 -6.14 -10.31
C ASP A 529 -35.02 -7.46 -10.74
N THR A 530 -34.16 -8.04 -9.90
CA THR A 530 -33.61 -9.40 -10.05
C THR A 530 -34.73 -10.45 -10.18
N ASP A 531 -34.63 -11.35 -11.16
CA ASP A 531 -35.63 -12.40 -11.39
C ASP A 531 -35.47 -13.56 -10.39
N TYR A 532 -36.06 -13.44 -9.21
CA TYR A 532 -36.12 -14.53 -8.23
C TYR A 532 -37.01 -15.71 -8.66
N LYS A 533 -37.76 -15.63 -9.78
CA LYS A 533 -38.61 -16.73 -10.27
C LYS A 533 -37.85 -17.68 -11.20
N SER A 534 -36.83 -17.18 -11.88
CA SER A 534 -35.95 -17.92 -12.78
C SER A 534 -34.50 -17.49 -12.54
N PHE A 535 -34.10 -17.47 -11.26
CA PHE A 535 -32.85 -16.87 -10.80
C PHE A 535 -31.66 -17.55 -11.48
N GLN A 536 -30.84 -16.74 -12.15
CA GLN A 536 -29.56 -17.17 -12.69
C GLN A 536 -28.50 -16.13 -12.33
N MET A 537 -27.33 -16.62 -11.94
CA MET A 537 -26.09 -15.85 -11.91
C MET A 537 -25.22 -16.20 -13.13
N LYS A 538 -24.43 -15.24 -13.58
CA LYS A 538 -23.30 -15.41 -14.49
C LYS A 538 -22.06 -14.96 -13.72
N VAL A 539 -21.06 -15.83 -13.64
CA VAL A 539 -19.82 -15.59 -12.89
C VAL A 539 -18.63 -15.69 -13.84
N LEU A 540 -17.72 -14.72 -13.76
CA LEU A 540 -16.37 -14.79 -14.32
C LEU A 540 -15.40 -15.16 -13.20
N PHE A 541 -14.51 -16.12 -13.45
CA PHE A 541 -13.31 -16.37 -12.63
C PHE A 541 -12.07 -16.19 -13.51
N ALA A 542 -11.01 -15.59 -12.95
CA ALA A 542 -9.84 -15.13 -13.70
C ALA A 542 -8.51 -15.56 -13.03
N PHE A 543 -7.97 -16.71 -13.42
CA PHE A 543 -6.69 -17.21 -12.91
C PHE A 543 -5.50 -16.45 -13.53
N ARG A 544 -4.55 -16.00 -12.71
CA ARG A 544 -3.35 -15.27 -13.12
C ARG A 544 -2.15 -15.79 -12.34
N ASP A 545 -0.97 -15.48 -12.83
CA ASP A 545 0.20 -15.29 -11.96
C ASP A 545 0.48 -13.79 -11.89
N ILE A 546 1.05 -13.34 -10.76
CA ILE A 546 1.44 -11.95 -10.54
C ILE A 546 2.91 -11.93 -10.14
N THR A 547 3.76 -11.44 -11.04
CA THR A 547 5.21 -11.35 -10.83
C THR A 547 5.58 -9.91 -10.45
N PHE A 548 6.02 -9.71 -9.21
CA PHE A 548 6.51 -8.40 -8.77
C PHE A 548 7.93 -8.15 -9.28
N LEU A 549 8.12 -7.03 -9.97
CA LEU A 549 9.33 -6.71 -10.75
C LEU A 549 10.37 -5.96 -9.90
N PRO A 550 11.64 -6.43 -9.76
CA PRO A 550 12.58 -6.00 -8.70
C PRO A 550 12.91 -4.51 -8.52
N ASP A 551 12.43 -3.63 -9.38
CA ASP A 551 12.61 -2.16 -9.33
C ASP A 551 11.40 -1.39 -8.76
N ARG A 552 10.29 -2.07 -8.46
CA ARG A 552 9.00 -1.55 -7.97
C ARG A 552 8.13 -0.89 -9.04
N SER A 553 8.37 -1.23 -10.31
CA SER A 553 7.40 -1.05 -11.41
C SER A 553 6.13 -1.90 -11.21
N ASN A 554 5.10 -1.68 -12.02
CA ASN A 554 3.81 -2.38 -11.90
C ASN A 554 3.99 -3.91 -12.04
N PRO A 555 3.41 -4.73 -11.16
CA PRO A 555 3.61 -6.18 -11.22
C PRO A 555 3.02 -6.77 -12.51
N SER A 556 3.76 -7.70 -13.11
CA SER A 556 3.43 -8.32 -14.39
C SER A 556 2.34 -9.39 -14.17
N VAL A 557 1.10 -9.07 -14.55
CA VAL A 557 -0.11 -9.90 -14.34
C VAL A 557 -0.38 -10.76 -15.59
N THR A 558 0.06 -12.01 -15.59
CA THR A 558 -0.07 -12.91 -16.74
C THR A 558 -1.26 -13.88 -16.59
N PRO A 559 -2.11 -14.05 -17.62
CA PRO A 559 -3.00 -15.21 -17.74
C PRO A 559 -2.26 -16.54 -17.56
N ASN A 560 -2.86 -17.46 -16.80
CA ASN A 560 -2.35 -18.82 -16.62
C ASN A 560 -3.52 -19.80 -16.39
N SER A 561 -3.26 -21.10 -16.51
CA SER A 561 -4.17 -22.19 -16.17
C SER A 561 -4.00 -22.62 -14.70
N GLY A 562 -5.10 -22.99 -14.05
CA GLY A 562 -5.10 -23.35 -12.63
C GLY A 562 -6.48 -23.67 -12.08
N THR A 563 -6.58 -23.89 -10.77
CA THR A 563 -7.85 -24.24 -10.10
C THR A 563 -8.28 -23.14 -9.14
N VAL A 564 -9.51 -22.66 -9.34
CA VAL A 564 -10.24 -21.79 -8.41
C VAL A 564 -11.19 -22.65 -7.58
N TYR A 565 -11.44 -22.26 -6.33
CA TYR A 565 -12.39 -22.90 -5.42
C TYR A 565 -13.45 -21.88 -5.00
N ALA A 566 -14.70 -22.32 -4.92
CA ALA A 566 -15.84 -21.54 -4.45
C ALA A 566 -16.56 -22.29 -3.32
N ASP A 567 -16.94 -21.57 -2.27
CA ASP A 567 -17.56 -22.14 -1.08
C ASP A 567 -18.50 -21.13 -0.38
N ALA A 568 -19.31 -21.62 0.57
CA ALA A 568 -20.30 -20.87 1.34
C ALA A 568 -21.10 -19.87 0.48
N MET A 569 -21.66 -20.36 -0.64
CA MET A 569 -22.43 -19.55 -1.58
C MET A 569 -23.84 -19.32 -1.07
N GLY A 570 -24.32 -18.08 -1.02
CA GLY A 570 -25.68 -17.84 -0.53
C GLY A 570 -26.29 -16.48 -0.87
N ILE A 571 -27.61 -16.41 -0.68
CA ILE A 571 -28.44 -15.21 -0.84
C ILE A 571 -29.30 -15.08 0.42
N GLY A 572 -29.41 -13.87 0.96
CA GLY A 572 -30.23 -13.58 2.15
C GLY A 572 -30.63 -12.12 2.27
N ASP A 573 -30.82 -11.66 3.49
CA ASP A 573 -31.32 -10.33 3.81
C ASP A 573 -30.16 -9.31 3.88
N ALA A 574 -30.25 -8.23 3.09
CA ALA A 574 -29.22 -7.19 3.08
C ALA A 574 -29.14 -6.40 4.40
N SER A 575 -30.19 -6.40 5.23
CA SER A 575 -30.14 -5.82 6.58
C SER A 575 -29.28 -6.62 7.57
N LYS A 576 -28.81 -7.81 7.18
CA LYS A 576 -27.88 -8.66 7.93
C LYS A 576 -26.44 -8.60 7.38
N MET A 577 -26.13 -7.66 6.49
CA MET A 577 -24.74 -7.41 6.10
C MET A 577 -23.99 -6.85 7.32
N LEU A 578 -22.78 -7.35 7.55
CA LEU A 578 -21.97 -7.09 8.74
C LEU A 578 -20.76 -6.24 8.37
N PRO A 579 -20.35 -5.24 9.18
CA PRO A 579 -19.24 -4.34 8.85
C PRO A 579 -17.87 -4.97 9.17
N PHE A 580 -17.62 -6.17 8.65
CA PHE A 580 -16.36 -6.92 8.79
C PHE A 580 -16.00 -7.64 7.49
N ASP A 581 -14.71 -7.72 7.14
CA ASP A 581 -14.22 -8.52 6.00
C ASP A 581 -12.77 -9.00 6.20
N TYR A 582 -12.34 -9.95 5.36
CA TYR A 582 -10.96 -10.45 5.30
C TYR A 582 -10.08 -9.57 4.41
N MET A 583 -8.89 -9.20 4.90
CA MET A 583 -7.83 -8.62 4.06
C MET A 583 -6.51 -9.40 4.21
N ASN A 584 -5.59 -9.16 3.27
CA ASN A 584 -4.24 -9.72 3.24
C ASN A 584 -3.23 -8.60 2.93
N GLY A 585 -2.08 -8.62 3.62
CA GLY A 585 -0.98 -7.68 3.45
C GLY A 585 -0.09 -7.62 4.69
N THR A 586 1.17 -7.17 4.54
CA THR A 586 1.97 -6.67 5.68
C THR A 586 1.27 -5.50 6.37
N SER A 587 0.40 -4.80 5.64
CA SER A 587 -0.61 -3.86 6.13
C SER A 587 -1.56 -4.41 7.21
N MET A 588 -1.77 -5.72 7.33
CA MET A 588 -2.55 -6.36 8.40
C MET A 588 -1.66 -7.00 9.48
N ALA A 589 -0.43 -7.38 9.14
CA ALA A 589 0.59 -7.80 10.10
C ALA A 589 1.01 -6.64 11.03
N THR A 590 1.19 -5.44 10.45
CA THR A 590 1.59 -4.21 11.16
C THR A 590 0.66 -3.83 12.32
N PRO A 591 -0.69 -3.80 12.16
CA PRO A 591 -1.60 -3.49 13.26
C PRO A 591 -1.68 -4.61 14.30
N ALA A 592 -1.46 -5.88 13.94
CA ALA A 592 -1.33 -6.96 14.92
C ALA A 592 -0.09 -6.75 15.81
N ALA A 593 1.05 -6.35 15.20
CA ALA A 593 2.24 -5.94 15.94
C ALA A 593 2.03 -4.64 16.76
N ALA A 594 1.24 -3.68 16.27
CA ALA A 594 0.94 -2.43 17.00
C ALA A 594 0.05 -2.69 18.23
N GLY A 595 -0.92 -3.60 18.11
CA GLY A 595 -1.69 -4.12 19.25
C GLY A 595 -0.81 -4.84 20.26
N ALA A 596 0.10 -5.71 19.80
CA ALA A 596 1.09 -6.37 20.66
C ALA A 596 2.00 -5.37 21.39
N ALA A 597 2.47 -4.31 20.70
CA ALA A 597 3.27 -3.24 21.28
C ALA A 597 2.48 -2.44 22.34
N ALA A 598 1.18 -2.18 22.14
CA ALA A 598 0.33 -1.52 23.12
C ALA A 598 0.12 -2.36 24.39
N LEU A 599 -0.06 -3.68 24.25
CA LEU A 599 -0.14 -4.61 25.38
C LEU A 599 1.20 -4.66 26.15
N LEU A 600 2.31 -4.87 25.45
CA LEU A 600 3.65 -4.93 26.06
C LEU A 600 4.00 -3.60 26.74
N GLY A 601 3.73 -2.45 26.11
CA GLY A 601 3.95 -1.12 26.69
C GLY A 601 3.01 -0.76 27.84
N SER A 602 1.99 -1.58 28.12
CA SER A 602 1.12 -1.47 29.31
C SER A 602 1.57 -2.39 30.44
N GLN A 603 2.11 -3.57 30.12
CA GLN A 603 2.73 -4.48 31.08
C GLN A 603 4.09 -3.95 31.59
N TYR A 604 4.86 -3.29 30.72
CA TYR A 604 6.22 -2.83 30.98
C TYR A 604 6.31 -1.32 30.73
N ASN A 605 6.48 -0.55 31.81
CA ASN A 605 6.67 0.91 31.73
C ASN A 605 8.11 1.25 31.32
N GLU A 606 8.33 1.33 30.01
CA GLU A 606 9.64 1.42 29.37
C GLU A 606 9.76 2.64 28.44
N SER A 607 10.99 2.99 28.05
CA SER A 607 11.25 4.01 27.02
C SER A 607 10.81 3.51 25.64
N GLY A 608 10.61 4.41 24.66
CA GLY A 608 10.23 4.01 23.30
C GLY A 608 11.21 3.00 22.67
N ALA A 609 12.52 3.22 22.83
CA ALA A 609 13.53 2.30 22.30
C ALA A 609 13.56 0.94 23.02
N ALA A 610 13.32 0.93 24.33
CA ALA A 610 13.17 -0.30 25.10
C ALA A 610 11.91 -1.07 24.72
N LEU A 611 10.79 -0.37 24.42
CA LEU A 611 9.55 -0.99 23.95
C LEU A 611 9.68 -1.57 22.54
N ALA A 612 10.33 -0.87 21.60
CA ALA A 612 10.64 -1.41 20.27
C ALA A 612 11.49 -2.68 20.40
N ALA A 613 12.60 -2.62 21.15
CA ALA A 613 13.42 -3.79 21.41
C ALA A 613 12.65 -4.91 22.15
N ARG A 614 11.68 -4.58 23.02
CA ARG A 614 10.81 -5.58 23.64
C ARG A 614 9.93 -6.28 22.62
N VAL A 615 9.34 -5.57 21.66
CA VAL A 615 8.54 -6.18 20.58
C VAL A 615 9.41 -7.13 19.75
N VAL A 616 10.63 -6.73 19.37
CA VAL A 616 11.57 -7.58 18.60
C VAL A 616 12.07 -8.79 19.41
N GLY A 617 12.26 -8.62 20.72
CA GLY A 617 12.71 -9.68 21.63
C GLY A 617 11.60 -10.63 22.11
N SER A 618 10.35 -10.18 22.15
CA SER A 618 9.17 -10.96 22.58
C SER A 618 8.52 -11.67 21.39
N VAL A 619 9.24 -12.66 20.86
CA VAL A 619 8.79 -13.50 19.74
C VAL A 619 8.76 -14.98 20.12
N THR A 620 7.95 -15.77 19.40
CA THR A 620 8.18 -17.21 19.24
C THR A 620 8.90 -17.45 17.92
N LYS A 621 10.07 -18.11 17.96
CA LYS A 621 10.93 -18.32 16.79
C LYS A 621 10.56 -19.57 15.99
N TYR A 622 10.56 -19.46 14.67
CA TYR A 622 10.23 -20.55 13.74
C TYR A 622 11.34 -20.76 12.71
N SER A 623 11.65 -22.01 12.36
CA SER A 623 12.79 -22.34 11.50
C SER A 623 12.68 -21.77 10.07
N ASN A 624 11.47 -21.50 9.60
CA ASN A 624 11.18 -20.85 8.32
C ASN A 624 11.30 -19.32 8.34
N PHE A 625 11.45 -18.69 9.51
CA PHE A 625 11.68 -17.25 9.64
C PHE A 625 13.13 -16.89 10.01
N ALA A 626 13.96 -17.88 10.36
CA ALA A 626 15.31 -17.69 10.93
C ALA A 626 16.35 -16.99 10.02
N ASN A 627 16.07 -16.83 8.73
CA ASN A 627 16.84 -15.98 7.80
C ASN A 627 15.89 -15.09 6.97
N LYS A 628 14.80 -14.61 7.58
CA LYS A 628 13.80 -13.73 6.96
C LYS A 628 13.64 -12.41 7.70
N CYS A 629 13.85 -12.38 9.00
CA CYS A 629 13.85 -11.17 9.83
C CYS A 629 14.86 -11.32 10.98
N VAL A 630 15.29 -10.21 11.57
CA VAL A 630 16.30 -10.09 12.65
C VAL A 630 15.94 -10.95 13.87
N SER A 631 14.68 -10.94 14.29
CA SER A 631 14.22 -11.77 15.41
C SER A 631 14.18 -13.27 15.07
N GLY A 632 13.95 -13.62 13.80
CA GLY A 632 13.69 -14.99 13.34
C GLY A 632 12.38 -15.58 13.87
N GLY A 633 11.38 -14.74 14.20
CA GLY A 633 10.15 -15.18 14.86
C GLY A 633 8.93 -14.29 14.62
N MET A 634 7.78 -14.79 15.07
CA MET A 634 6.51 -14.06 15.09
C MET A 634 6.30 -13.43 16.47
N VAL A 635 5.78 -12.20 16.53
CA VAL A 635 5.51 -11.48 17.79
C VAL A 635 4.57 -12.26 18.70
N ASP A 636 4.88 -12.30 20.00
CA ASP A 636 4.21 -13.13 21.01
C ASP A 636 4.18 -12.39 22.36
N VAL A 637 3.01 -11.84 22.74
CA VAL A 637 2.89 -11.07 24.00
C VAL A 637 2.91 -11.94 25.26
N SER A 638 2.87 -13.28 25.12
CA SER A 638 3.08 -14.20 26.24
C SER A 638 4.58 -14.39 26.56
N GLN A 639 5.47 -13.97 25.66
CA GLN A 639 6.92 -14.04 25.83
C GLN A 639 7.43 -12.97 26.81
N THR A 640 7.22 -13.24 28.11
CA THR A 640 7.68 -12.41 29.23
C THR A 640 9.21 -12.37 29.42
N ALA A 641 9.97 -13.20 28.71
CA ALA A 641 11.43 -13.30 28.81
C ALA A 641 12.10 -13.06 27.43
N PRO A 642 12.26 -11.81 26.99
CA PRO A 642 12.74 -11.48 25.64
C PRO A 642 14.10 -12.09 25.28
N TYR A 643 14.30 -12.36 24.00
CA TYR A 643 15.64 -12.58 23.43
C TYR A 643 16.47 -11.28 23.47
N PRO A 644 17.82 -11.37 23.46
CA PRO A 644 18.68 -10.21 23.25
C PRO A 644 18.34 -9.47 21.96
N VAL A 645 18.37 -8.14 21.98
CA VAL A 645 18.21 -7.31 20.78
C VAL A 645 19.38 -6.34 20.69
N LEU A 646 20.02 -6.28 19.53
CA LEU A 646 21.22 -5.50 19.27
C LEU A 646 20.82 -4.34 18.35
N ASN A 647 20.93 -3.11 18.83
CA ASN A 647 20.45 -1.92 18.13
C ASN A 647 21.55 -1.23 17.32
N SER A 648 22.78 -1.19 17.85
CA SER A 648 23.92 -0.58 17.15
C SER A 648 25.26 -1.11 17.66
N ILE A 649 26.35 -0.82 16.94
CA ILE A 649 27.71 -1.07 17.40
C ILE A 649 28.61 0.15 17.21
N VAL A 650 29.70 0.20 17.98
CA VAL A 650 30.83 1.13 17.78
C VAL A 650 32.11 0.33 17.65
N ASP A 651 32.80 0.45 16.51
CA ASP A 651 34.11 -0.16 16.28
C ASP A 651 35.22 0.65 16.97
N GLN A 652 36.05 -0.04 17.77
CA GLN A 652 37.19 0.53 18.49
C GLN A 652 38.53 -0.12 18.08
N GLY A 653 38.58 -0.82 16.94
CA GLY A 653 39.77 -1.47 16.40
C GLY A 653 39.84 -2.95 16.77
N ASP A 654 40.45 -3.29 17.91
CA ASP A 654 40.55 -4.67 18.42
C ASP A 654 39.23 -5.17 19.06
N THR A 655 38.33 -4.24 19.39
CA THR A 655 37.04 -4.48 20.07
C THR A 655 35.91 -3.75 19.36
N ILE A 656 34.68 -4.25 19.57
CA ILE A 656 33.44 -3.52 19.31
C ILE A 656 32.69 -3.32 20.63
N GLU A 657 32.02 -2.19 20.78
CA GLU A 657 30.96 -2.02 21.77
C GLU A 657 29.61 -2.31 21.10
N VAL A 658 28.81 -3.20 21.68
CA VAL A 658 27.47 -3.57 21.20
C VAL A 658 26.43 -2.96 22.13
N ASP A 659 25.52 -2.19 21.57
CA ASP A 659 24.47 -1.44 22.26
C ASP A 659 23.10 -2.07 22.01
N GLY A 660 22.29 -2.24 23.05
CA GLY A 660 20.95 -2.83 22.92
C GLY A 660 20.34 -3.29 24.25
N TYR A 661 19.48 -4.31 24.19
CA TYR A 661 18.56 -4.68 25.26
C TYR A 661 18.55 -6.19 25.57
N PHE A 662 18.14 -6.52 26.81
CA PHE A 662 17.97 -7.88 27.34
C PHE A 662 19.27 -8.72 27.42
N PHE A 663 20.40 -8.05 27.70
CA PHE A 663 21.74 -8.65 27.81
C PHE A 663 22.02 -9.33 29.18
N GLU A 664 21.03 -9.52 30.05
CA GLU A 664 21.20 -10.13 31.37
C GLU A 664 21.67 -11.59 31.28
N ASN A 665 22.65 -11.96 32.12
CA ASN A 665 23.18 -13.32 32.18
C ASN A 665 23.75 -13.81 30.83
N LEU A 666 24.40 -12.92 30.08
CA LEU A 666 25.14 -13.23 28.86
C LEU A 666 26.14 -14.40 29.09
N LYS A 667 26.06 -15.41 28.23
CA LYS A 667 26.81 -16.68 28.30
C LYS A 667 27.93 -16.75 27.25
N SER A 668 27.64 -16.25 26.05
CA SER A 668 28.51 -16.32 24.86
C SER A 668 28.13 -15.22 23.88
N ALA A 669 29.07 -14.90 22.99
CA ALA A 669 28.91 -13.93 21.92
C ALA A 669 29.68 -14.41 20.68
N LYS A 670 29.27 -13.98 19.48
CA LYS A 670 29.96 -14.26 18.22
C LYS A 670 30.04 -13.03 17.33
N ILE A 671 31.04 -13.02 16.46
CA ILE A 671 31.23 -12.03 15.40
C ILE A 671 31.59 -12.81 14.12
N GLY A 672 30.81 -12.67 13.05
CA GLY A 672 31.01 -13.42 11.80
C GLY A 672 30.96 -14.94 12.01
N GLY A 673 30.08 -15.42 12.90
CA GLY A 673 29.96 -16.83 13.29
C GLY A 673 31.07 -17.38 14.18
N MET A 674 32.16 -16.64 14.41
CA MET A 674 33.28 -17.03 15.28
C MET A 674 33.08 -16.58 16.73
N ASP A 675 33.47 -17.41 17.69
CA ASP A 675 33.35 -17.12 19.13
C ASP A 675 34.16 -15.86 19.53
N ALA A 676 33.50 -14.89 20.16
CA ALA A 676 34.08 -13.60 20.57
C ALA A 676 34.32 -13.53 22.09
N GLU A 677 35.43 -12.92 22.51
CA GLU A 677 35.75 -12.72 23.93
C GLU A 677 34.93 -11.53 24.48
N ILE A 678 34.09 -11.76 25.49
CA ILE A 678 33.34 -10.69 26.18
C ILE A 678 34.32 -9.98 27.13
N VAL A 679 34.84 -8.82 26.71
CA VAL A 679 35.92 -8.08 27.39
C VAL A 679 35.41 -7.34 28.61
N THR A 680 34.27 -6.66 28.49
CA THR A 680 33.56 -6.10 29.64
C THR A 680 32.10 -6.54 29.61
N ASN A 681 31.66 -7.13 30.72
CA ASN A 681 30.26 -7.37 31.01
C ASN A 681 29.85 -6.33 32.06
N ALA A 682 29.66 -5.09 31.60
CA ALA A 682 29.35 -3.92 32.42
C ALA A 682 27.92 -3.41 32.12
N PRO A 683 26.86 -4.18 32.42
CA PRO A 683 25.46 -3.79 32.17
C PRO A 683 24.95 -2.64 33.07
N GLU A 684 25.86 -1.95 33.76
CA GLU A 684 25.64 -0.67 34.44
C GLU A 684 26.06 0.54 33.57
N ALA A 685 26.74 0.30 32.44
CA ALA A 685 26.98 1.30 31.41
C ALA A 685 25.65 1.59 30.69
N VAL A 686 25.05 2.73 31.01
CA VAL A 686 23.86 3.24 30.32
C VAL A 686 24.20 3.52 28.86
N SER A 687 23.43 2.91 27.98
CA SER A 687 23.47 3.06 26.52
C SER A 687 23.29 4.51 26.04
N ALA A 688 23.56 4.76 24.75
CA ALA A 688 23.09 5.96 24.06
C ALA A 688 21.55 6.06 23.97
N THR A 689 20.84 4.93 24.16
CA THR A 689 19.39 4.79 24.24
C THR A 689 18.94 4.60 25.69
N ASP A 690 17.78 5.18 26.07
CA ASP A 690 17.35 5.20 27.47
C ASP A 690 16.96 3.79 27.96
N GLY A 691 17.59 3.35 29.04
CA GLY A 691 17.46 2.00 29.61
C GLY A 691 18.28 0.90 28.93
N GLY A 692 18.95 1.17 27.80
CA GLY A 692 19.78 0.19 27.08
C GLY A 692 21.10 -0.12 27.79
N LYS A 693 21.81 -1.13 27.28
CA LYS A 693 23.07 -1.66 27.84
C LYS A 693 24.14 -1.80 26.76
N VAL A 694 25.39 -1.59 27.19
CA VAL A 694 26.58 -1.78 26.34
C VAL A 694 27.38 -3.01 26.79
N VAL A 695 27.85 -3.82 25.83
CA VAL A 695 28.76 -4.95 26.04
C VAL A 695 29.97 -4.79 25.12
N THR A 696 31.19 -4.85 25.67
CA THR A 696 32.41 -4.83 24.86
C THR A 696 32.78 -6.25 24.42
N LEU A 697 32.78 -6.51 23.11
CA LEU A 697 33.28 -7.75 22.51
C LEU A 697 34.64 -7.52 21.86
N LYS A 698 35.51 -8.52 21.92
CA LYS A 698 36.78 -8.56 21.18
C LYS A 698 36.57 -9.19 19.81
N LYS A 699 37.18 -8.64 18.77
CA LYS A 699 37.18 -9.26 17.45
C LYS A 699 37.97 -10.59 17.51
N PRO A 700 37.46 -11.70 16.93
CA PRO A 700 38.18 -12.97 16.87
C PRO A 700 39.52 -12.86 16.13
N GLU A 701 40.50 -13.69 16.51
CA GLU A 701 41.80 -13.74 15.80
C GLU A 701 41.58 -14.24 14.37
N GLY A 702 41.88 -13.40 13.38
CA GLY A 702 41.63 -13.68 11.96
C GLY A 702 40.27 -13.18 11.44
N PHE A 703 39.46 -12.49 12.23
CA PHE A 703 38.29 -11.76 11.71
C PHE A 703 38.73 -10.63 10.77
N ALA A 704 38.13 -10.60 9.57
CA ALA A 704 38.60 -9.75 8.48
C ALA A 704 38.04 -8.32 8.48
N GLY A 705 36.86 -8.08 9.08
CA GLY A 705 36.10 -6.84 8.90
C GLY A 705 35.05 -6.96 7.79
N GLY A 706 34.35 -5.86 7.51
CA GLY A 706 33.19 -5.79 6.63
C GLY A 706 31.89 -6.20 7.32
N THR A 707 30.86 -6.47 6.52
CA THR A 707 29.52 -6.90 6.95
C THR A 707 29.57 -8.22 7.71
N ALA A 708 29.11 -8.24 8.97
CA ALA A 708 29.11 -9.45 9.78
C ALA A 708 27.92 -9.52 10.76
N GLU A 709 27.37 -10.73 10.89
CA GLU A 709 26.42 -11.06 11.95
C GLU A 709 27.13 -11.05 13.32
N VAL A 710 26.57 -10.31 14.26
CA VAL A 710 26.95 -10.33 15.69
C VAL A 710 25.83 -11.03 16.45
N SER A 711 26.14 -12.07 17.22
CA SER A 711 25.16 -12.77 18.06
C SER A 711 25.51 -12.69 19.55
N LEU A 712 24.47 -12.64 20.39
CA LEU A 712 24.56 -12.64 21.85
C LEU A 712 23.65 -13.73 22.42
N THR A 713 24.18 -14.61 23.26
CA THR A 713 23.44 -15.71 23.89
C THR A 713 23.28 -15.46 25.39
N THR A 714 22.05 -15.31 25.90
CA THR A 714 21.76 -15.04 27.32
C THR A 714 21.05 -16.22 27.99
N GLY A 715 20.47 -15.99 29.18
CA GLY A 715 19.56 -16.93 29.85
C GLY A 715 18.46 -17.46 28.91
N ASN A 716 17.83 -16.55 28.17
CA ASN A 716 16.57 -16.76 27.44
C ASN A 716 16.77 -17.37 26.05
N GLY A 717 17.88 -17.06 25.38
CA GLY A 717 18.26 -17.65 24.09
C GLY A 717 19.31 -16.82 23.35
N GLU A 718 19.29 -16.90 22.01
CA GLU A 718 20.18 -16.15 21.13
C GLU A 718 19.42 -15.08 20.33
N GLY A 719 19.96 -13.87 20.32
CA GLY A 719 19.60 -12.78 19.43
C GLY A 719 20.80 -12.37 18.59
N HIS A 720 20.56 -11.82 17.41
CA HIS A 720 21.59 -11.39 16.48
C HIS A 720 21.14 -10.15 15.69
N GLN A 721 22.10 -9.44 15.10
CA GLN A 721 21.88 -8.43 14.04
C GLN A 721 23.18 -8.32 13.21
N THR A 722 23.07 -7.89 11.97
CA THR A 722 24.17 -7.73 11.01
C THR A 722 24.65 -6.28 10.97
N PHE A 723 25.95 -6.07 11.15
CA PHE A 723 26.57 -4.74 11.21
C PHE A 723 27.85 -4.67 10.36
N GLU A 724 28.28 -3.46 10.00
CA GLU A 724 29.58 -3.21 9.36
C GLU A 724 30.68 -3.06 10.41
N ILE A 725 31.71 -3.91 10.38
CA ILE A 725 32.73 -4.01 11.45
C ILE A 725 34.12 -3.60 10.92
N GLY A 726 34.22 -2.34 10.52
CA GLY A 726 35.37 -1.81 9.79
C GLY A 726 35.44 -2.34 8.35
N GLN A 727 36.46 -1.94 7.59
CA GLN A 727 36.67 -2.47 6.23
C GLN A 727 37.20 -3.90 6.25
N ASN A 728 36.84 -4.72 5.26
CA ASN A 728 37.35 -6.07 5.13
C ASN A 728 38.81 -6.04 4.65
N VAL A 729 39.77 -6.39 5.52
CA VAL A 729 41.21 -6.30 5.24
C VAL A 729 41.73 -7.32 4.23
N ASN A 730 40.89 -8.25 3.77
CA ASN A 730 41.19 -9.16 2.65
C ASN A 730 40.78 -8.59 1.28
N ILE A 731 40.16 -7.41 1.26
CA ILE A 731 39.64 -6.74 0.06
C ILE A 731 40.42 -5.45 -0.17
N ASP A 732 41.00 -5.29 -1.36
CA ASP A 732 41.42 -3.96 -1.83
C ASP A 732 40.17 -3.19 -2.29
N TYR A 733 40.01 -1.94 -1.86
CA TYR A 733 38.91 -1.06 -2.31
C TYR A 733 39.42 0.02 -3.26
N PHE A 734 38.50 0.69 -3.97
CA PHE A 734 38.78 1.91 -4.74
C PHE A 734 39.39 2.97 -3.80
N GLU A 735 40.59 3.42 -4.16
CA GLU A 735 41.50 4.20 -3.32
C GLU A 735 41.10 5.67 -3.19
N GLU A 736 40.42 6.22 -4.21
CA GLU A 736 39.97 7.61 -4.20
C GLU A 736 38.50 7.71 -3.80
N ASN A 737 38.23 8.48 -2.75
CA ASN A 737 36.87 8.85 -2.34
C ASN A 737 36.69 10.32 -2.71
N LEU A 738 35.74 10.61 -3.58
CA LEU A 738 35.54 11.90 -4.20
C LEU A 738 34.37 12.64 -3.53
N PRO A 739 34.38 13.98 -3.47
CA PRO A 739 33.29 14.72 -2.83
C PRO A 739 32.00 14.57 -3.64
N LEU A 740 30.88 14.37 -2.95
CA LEU A 740 29.53 14.42 -3.52
C LEU A 740 29.06 15.89 -3.67
N PRO A 741 28.05 16.18 -4.52
CA PRO A 741 27.51 17.53 -4.66
C PRO A 741 26.66 17.95 -3.44
N GLU A 742 26.62 19.26 -3.17
CA GLU A 742 25.77 19.86 -2.13
C GLU A 742 24.31 20.10 -2.59
N ASP A 743 24.01 19.82 -3.86
CA ASP A 743 22.70 20.01 -4.47
C ASP A 743 21.74 18.85 -4.14
N GLU A 744 20.55 19.15 -3.62
CA GLU A 744 19.54 18.15 -3.26
C GLU A 744 18.88 17.53 -4.49
N ASP A 745 18.78 18.23 -5.62
CA ASP A 745 18.10 17.74 -6.83
C ASP A 745 18.91 16.64 -7.55
N PHE A 746 20.24 16.61 -7.39
CA PHE A 746 21.13 15.53 -7.87
C PHE A 746 20.73 14.14 -7.36
N TYR A 747 20.19 14.07 -6.14
CA TYR A 747 19.86 12.81 -5.47
C TYR A 747 18.46 12.28 -5.84
N LYS A 748 17.66 13.04 -6.61
CA LYS A 748 16.33 12.61 -7.08
C LYS A 748 16.38 11.68 -8.30
N ALA A 749 17.41 11.79 -9.14
CA ALA A 749 17.49 11.02 -10.38
C ALA A 749 17.91 9.57 -10.08
N GLU A 750 17.08 8.60 -10.46
CA GLU A 750 17.31 7.18 -10.13
C GLU A 750 18.47 6.58 -10.94
N ASN A 751 18.59 6.94 -12.23
CA ASN A 751 19.70 6.55 -13.08
C ASN A 751 20.55 7.77 -13.48
N LYS A 752 21.84 7.53 -13.73
CA LYS A 752 22.84 8.59 -13.97
C LYS A 752 23.88 8.12 -15.01
N GLN A 753 23.89 8.69 -16.21
CA GLN A 753 25.00 8.48 -17.17
C GLN A 753 26.16 9.42 -16.84
N ILE A 754 27.41 8.97 -16.96
CA ILE A 754 28.60 9.81 -16.75
C ILE A 754 29.42 9.91 -18.05
N VAL A 755 29.73 11.13 -18.49
CA VAL A 755 30.48 11.42 -19.73
C VAL A 755 31.69 12.30 -19.44
N GLY A 756 32.89 11.83 -19.77
CA GLY A 756 34.13 12.60 -19.63
C GLY A 756 34.36 13.55 -20.82
N TYR A 757 34.52 14.85 -20.56
CA TYR A 757 34.80 15.85 -21.60
C TYR A 757 35.54 17.08 -21.02
N GLN A 758 36.58 17.57 -21.70
CA GLN A 758 37.37 18.75 -21.28
C GLN A 758 37.80 18.75 -19.79
N ASN A 759 38.36 17.64 -19.31
CA ASN A 759 38.82 17.43 -17.93
C ASN A 759 37.70 17.52 -16.85
N GLN A 760 36.45 17.35 -17.26
CA GLN A 760 35.28 17.27 -16.39
C GLN A 760 34.50 15.97 -16.62
N LEU A 761 33.78 15.54 -15.59
CA LEU A 761 32.79 14.46 -15.66
C LEU A 761 31.39 15.08 -15.62
N TYR A 762 30.63 14.94 -16.69
CA TYR A 762 29.24 15.39 -16.77
C TYR A 762 28.33 14.24 -16.34
N VAL A 763 27.43 14.50 -15.40
CA VAL A 763 26.41 13.55 -14.93
C VAL A 763 25.06 13.97 -15.49
N LEU A 764 24.45 13.07 -16.27
CA LEU A 764 23.17 13.28 -16.93
C LEU A 764 22.09 12.45 -16.22
N PRO A 765 20.99 13.07 -15.73
CA PRO A 765 19.93 12.35 -15.00
C PRO A 765 19.01 11.58 -15.95
N ASP A 766 18.62 10.39 -15.50
CA ASP A 766 17.79 9.44 -16.20
C ASP A 766 16.76 8.80 -15.25
N GLY A 767 15.61 8.36 -15.79
CA GLY A 767 14.46 7.86 -15.02
C GLY A 767 13.54 8.92 -14.42
N LEU A 768 13.63 10.19 -14.84
CA LEU A 768 12.76 11.27 -14.34
C LEU A 768 11.48 11.37 -15.17
N GLU A 769 10.53 10.43 -15.01
CA GLU A 769 9.32 10.37 -15.84
C GLU A 769 8.39 11.60 -15.81
N SER A 770 8.58 12.54 -14.86
CA SER A 770 7.73 13.73 -14.73
C SER A 770 8.41 15.05 -14.33
N GLU A 771 9.67 15.08 -13.88
CA GLU A 771 10.40 16.32 -13.55
C GLU A 771 11.48 16.64 -14.59
N LEU A 772 11.23 17.63 -15.47
CA LEU A 772 12.19 18.12 -16.47
C LEU A 772 13.40 18.77 -15.79
N SER A 773 14.61 18.23 -15.96
CA SER A 773 15.85 18.83 -15.48
C SER A 773 16.23 20.07 -16.30
N PRO A 774 16.49 21.23 -15.67
CA PRO A 774 16.93 22.44 -16.35
C PRO A 774 18.44 22.49 -16.60
N GLU A 775 19.22 21.57 -16.02
CA GLU A 775 20.69 21.55 -16.07
C GLU A 775 21.25 20.13 -15.96
N ILE A 776 22.56 20.00 -16.16
CA ILE A 776 23.33 18.78 -15.85
C ILE A 776 24.51 19.12 -14.94
N TRP A 777 24.92 18.19 -14.08
CA TRP A 777 26.01 18.42 -13.13
C TRP A 777 27.37 18.13 -13.77
N ALA A 778 28.38 18.91 -13.43
CA ALA A 778 29.74 18.80 -13.95
C ALA A 778 30.75 18.79 -12.80
N TYR A 779 31.57 17.75 -12.73
CA TYR A 779 32.64 17.60 -11.73
C TYR A 779 34.01 17.89 -12.37
N SER A 780 34.71 18.92 -11.89
CA SER A 780 36.09 19.23 -12.28
C SER A 780 37.06 18.28 -11.60
N ILE A 781 37.80 17.50 -12.41
CA ILE A 781 38.80 16.53 -11.92
C ILE A 781 40.00 17.26 -11.29
N GLU A 782 40.41 18.41 -11.85
CA GLU A 782 41.54 19.20 -11.34
C GLU A 782 41.21 19.98 -10.05
N ASP A 783 39.99 20.50 -9.92
CA ASP A 783 39.56 21.23 -8.71
C ASP A 783 38.99 20.34 -7.60
N GLN A 784 38.56 19.12 -7.95
CA GLN A 784 37.70 18.24 -7.15
C GLN A 784 36.43 18.95 -6.65
N LYS A 785 35.68 19.55 -7.58
CA LYS A 785 34.47 20.36 -7.29
C LYS A 785 33.35 20.14 -8.29
N TRP A 786 32.13 20.22 -7.78
CA TRP A 786 30.92 20.26 -8.57
C TRP A 786 30.55 21.68 -9.01
N SER A 787 29.94 21.76 -10.18
CA SER A 787 29.20 22.88 -10.74
C SER A 787 28.05 22.34 -11.60
N THR A 788 27.23 23.21 -12.17
CA THR A 788 26.19 22.81 -13.14
C THR A 788 26.41 23.48 -14.49
N LEU A 789 25.80 22.90 -15.52
CA LEU A 789 25.71 23.44 -16.87
C LEU A 789 24.23 23.54 -17.25
N GLU A 790 23.70 24.78 -17.25
CA GLU A 790 22.34 25.10 -17.70
C GLU A 790 22.09 24.52 -19.11
N LEU A 791 20.97 23.81 -19.27
CA LEU A 791 20.50 23.33 -20.56
C LEU A 791 19.73 24.45 -21.30
N PRO A 792 19.66 24.42 -22.65
CA PRO A 792 18.92 25.43 -23.42
C PRO A 792 17.40 25.40 -23.23
N GLU A 793 16.88 24.24 -22.87
CA GLU A 793 15.51 23.96 -22.46
C GLU A 793 15.57 22.79 -21.46
N ALA A 794 14.57 22.65 -20.59
CA ALA A 794 14.53 21.55 -19.64
C ALA A 794 14.12 20.23 -20.32
N LEU A 795 14.79 19.12 -19.97
CA LEU A 795 14.66 17.79 -20.59
C LEU A 795 14.47 16.70 -19.52
N VAL A 796 13.87 15.57 -19.89
CA VAL A 796 13.90 14.32 -19.09
C VAL A 796 14.71 13.24 -19.80
N ASN A 797 15.19 12.26 -19.02
CA ASN A 797 15.86 11.04 -19.48
C ASN A 797 17.02 11.32 -20.42
N LEU A 798 18.04 11.99 -19.89
CA LEU A 798 19.15 12.54 -20.67
C LEU A 798 20.25 11.51 -20.90
N THR A 799 20.76 11.51 -22.13
CA THR A 799 21.93 10.73 -22.54
C THR A 799 22.98 11.62 -23.19
N GLY A 800 24.25 11.22 -23.17
CA GLY A 800 25.32 11.98 -23.82
C GLY A 800 26.51 11.16 -24.30
N ALA A 801 27.28 11.75 -25.21
CA ALA A 801 28.51 11.18 -25.74
C ALA A 801 29.47 12.28 -26.23
N THR A 802 30.78 12.03 -26.21
CA THR A 802 31.77 12.90 -26.87
C THR A 802 31.81 12.63 -28.37
N TRP A 803 31.57 13.65 -29.19
CA TRP A 803 31.65 13.52 -30.65
C TRP A 803 32.27 14.76 -31.33
N ASN A 804 33.34 14.53 -32.10
CA ASN A 804 34.01 15.52 -32.94
C ASN A 804 34.29 16.85 -32.22
N GLY A 805 34.97 16.76 -31.06
CA GLY A 805 35.41 17.90 -30.25
C GLY A 805 34.36 18.46 -29.30
N ARG A 806 33.19 17.80 -29.16
CA ARG A 806 31.98 18.38 -28.52
C ARG A 806 31.27 17.36 -27.64
N LEU A 807 30.61 17.84 -26.59
CA LEU A 807 29.65 17.04 -25.83
C LEU A 807 28.31 17.05 -26.57
N ALA A 808 27.84 15.89 -26.99
CA ALA A 808 26.48 15.68 -27.51
C ALA A 808 25.58 15.27 -26.34
N VAL A 809 24.38 15.84 -26.27
CA VAL A 809 23.34 15.51 -25.28
C VAL A 809 22.00 15.34 -25.98
N ALA A 810 21.29 14.27 -25.67
CA ALA A 810 19.88 14.08 -26.05
C ALA A 810 19.00 13.90 -24.80
N GLY A 811 17.69 13.95 -24.99
CA GLY A 811 16.69 13.95 -23.93
C GLY A 811 15.33 14.47 -24.42
N LEU A 812 14.27 14.04 -23.74
CA LEU A 812 12.89 14.30 -24.14
C LEU A 812 12.34 15.61 -23.58
N THR A 813 11.46 16.24 -24.36
CA THR A 813 10.60 17.34 -23.91
C THR A 813 9.23 17.28 -24.60
N VAL A 814 8.32 18.22 -24.32
CA VAL A 814 6.98 18.27 -24.95
C VAL A 814 6.83 19.48 -25.88
N ASP A 815 6.19 19.27 -27.04
CA ASP A 815 5.92 20.33 -28.01
C ASP A 815 4.68 21.19 -27.64
N GLU A 816 4.37 22.21 -28.46
CA GLU A 816 3.19 23.08 -28.29
C GLU A 816 1.83 22.34 -28.32
N LYS A 817 1.82 21.04 -28.67
CA LYS A 817 0.65 20.16 -28.71
C LYS A 817 0.69 19.09 -27.61
N ASN A 818 1.62 19.19 -26.66
CA ASN A 818 1.85 18.20 -25.59
C ASN A 818 2.26 16.81 -26.12
N GLN A 819 2.98 16.75 -27.24
CA GLN A 819 3.55 15.51 -27.77
C GLN A 819 5.03 15.42 -27.37
N GLN A 820 5.49 14.24 -26.91
CA GLN A 820 6.90 14.00 -26.65
C GLN A 820 7.75 14.17 -27.92
N VAL A 821 8.89 14.83 -27.80
CA VAL A 821 9.86 15.04 -28.87
C VAL A 821 11.28 14.87 -28.34
N GLU A 822 12.10 14.14 -29.10
CA GLU A 822 13.53 13.98 -28.84
C GLU A 822 14.29 15.26 -29.22
N LYS A 823 15.21 15.69 -28.37
CA LYS A 823 16.13 16.81 -28.68
C LYS A 823 17.55 16.28 -28.80
N LEU A 824 18.34 16.91 -29.67
CA LEU A 824 19.78 16.68 -29.76
C LEU A 824 20.50 18.03 -29.74
N TRP A 825 21.35 18.21 -28.75
CA TRP A 825 22.10 19.42 -28.48
C TRP A 825 23.60 19.12 -28.49
N PHE A 826 24.40 20.02 -29.06
CA PHE A 826 25.86 19.96 -29.01
C PHE A 826 26.42 21.14 -28.21
N TYR A 827 27.40 20.87 -27.35
CA TYR A 827 28.12 21.86 -26.54
C TYR A 827 29.61 21.89 -26.90
N ASP A 828 30.10 23.07 -27.24
CA ASP A 828 31.52 23.39 -27.50
C ASP A 828 32.01 24.61 -26.70
N GLY A 829 31.32 24.92 -25.60
CA GLY A 829 31.34 26.23 -24.93
C GLY A 829 30.11 27.07 -25.29
N GLN A 830 29.40 26.75 -26.39
CA GLN A 830 28.04 27.21 -26.65
C GLN A 830 27.13 26.04 -27.07
N TRP A 831 25.85 26.11 -26.72
CA TRP A 831 24.84 25.12 -27.09
C TRP A 831 24.29 25.33 -28.51
N GLN A 832 24.10 24.25 -29.26
CA GLN A 832 23.62 24.23 -30.65
C GLN A 832 22.58 23.11 -30.86
N GLU A 833 21.33 23.44 -31.19
CA GLU A 833 20.27 22.44 -31.49
C GLU A 833 20.55 21.81 -32.87
N GLN A 834 20.52 20.49 -32.94
CA GLN A 834 20.59 19.75 -34.21
C GLN A 834 19.34 18.90 -34.36
N LYS A 835 18.49 19.24 -35.33
CA LYS A 835 17.30 18.44 -35.63
C LYS A 835 17.70 17.22 -36.47
N ILE A 836 17.22 16.06 -36.05
CA ILE A 836 17.44 14.77 -36.70
C ILE A 836 16.06 14.14 -36.95
N GLU A 837 15.69 13.97 -38.22
CA GLU A 837 14.48 13.26 -38.62
C GLU A 837 14.67 11.74 -38.47
N GLY A 838 13.72 11.08 -37.82
CA GLY A 838 13.70 9.63 -37.62
C GLY A 838 14.52 9.10 -36.44
N LEU A 839 15.10 9.96 -35.60
CA LEU A 839 15.73 9.54 -34.34
C LEU A 839 14.67 8.91 -33.42
N PRO A 840 14.89 7.72 -32.82
CA PRO A 840 13.97 7.17 -31.83
C PRO A 840 13.92 8.08 -30.61
N LEU A 841 12.75 8.15 -29.96
CA LEU A 841 12.64 8.77 -28.64
C LEU A 841 13.43 7.92 -27.63
N ALA A 842 13.98 8.51 -26.57
CA ALA A 842 14.67 7.78 -25.50
C ALA A 842 15.85 6.90 -25.98
N THR A 843 16.46 7.25 -27.11
CA THR A 843 17.61 6.53 -27.68
C THR A 843 18.90 6.92 -26.94
N THR A 844 19.79 5.96 -26.64
CA THR A 844 21.06 6.25 -25.96
C THR A 844 22.10 6.70 -26.97
N LEU A 845 22.80 7.81 -26.70
CA LEU A 845 23.88 8.32 -27.55
C LEU A 845 25.19 7.58 -27.30
N VAL A 846 25.90 7.21 -28.36
CA VAL A 846 27.27 6.69 -28.31
C VAL A 846 28.09 7.16 -29.52
N ASN A 847 29.41 7.30 -29.36
CA ASN A 847 30.34 7.55 -30.45
C ASN A 847 31.16 6.28 -30.73
N ALA A 848 30.88 5.60 -31.83
CA ALA A 848 31.61 4.42 -32.28
C ALA A 848 32.50 4.78 -33.49
N ASP A 849 33.82 4.68 -33.30
CA ASP A 849 34.86 4.99 -34.31
C ASP A 849 34.61 6.29 -35.11
N GLY A 850 34.21 7.37 -34.40
CA GLY A 850 33.97 8.70 -34.98
C GLY A 850 32.55 8.89 -35.56
N THR A 851 31.70 7.88 -35.49
CA THR A 851 30.28 7.96 -35.89
C THR A 851 29.41 8.11 -34.65
N LEU A 852 28.65 9.21 -34.57
CA LEU A 852 27.59 9.36 -33.57
C LEU A 852 26.43 8.43 -33.92
N MET A 853 26.00 7.62 -32.95
CA MET A 853 24.91 6.68 -33.08
C MET A 853 23.86 6.88 -31.96
N GLY A 854 22.61 6.58 -32.29
CA GLY A 854 21.56 6.28 -31.32
C GLY A 854 21.40 4.77 -31.21
N VAL A 855 21.20 4.25 -30.00
CA VAL A 855 21.05 2.82 -29.72
C VAL A 855 19.79 2.61 -28.89
N GLY A 856 18.87 1.77 -29.38
CA GLY A 856 17.58 1.55 -28.74
C GLY A 856 16.71 2.80 -28.73
N GLY A 857 15.88 2.92 -27.69
CA GLY A 857 14.81 3.91 -27.58
C GLY A 857 13.46 3.33 -28.01
N GLN A 858 12.53 4.19 -28.42
CA GLN A 858 11.16 3.83 -28.76
C GLN A 858 10.57 4.69 -29.88
N TYR A 859 9.54 4.17 -30.54
CA TYR A 859 8.72 4.90 -31.51
C TYR A 859 7.27 5.01 -31.03
N ILE A 860 6.68 6.20 -31.14
CA ILE A 860 5.23 6.40 -30.96
C ILE A 860 4.52 6.01 -32.26
N GLU A 861 3.56 5.07 -32.19
CA GLU A 861 2.68 4.83 -33.32
C GLU A 861 1.75 6.04 -33.55
N ILE A 862 1.54 6.42 -34.81
CA ILE A 862 0.57 7.46 -35.18
C ILE A 862 -0.60 6.78 -35.89
N ASP A 863 -1.81 7.00 -35.37
CA ASP A 863 -3.04 6.56 -36.02
C ASP A 863 -3.19 7.28 -37.37
N LYS A 864 -3.26 6.48 -38.44
CA LYS A 864 -3.28 6.93 -39.83
C LYS A 864 -4.66 7.45 -40.28
N GLU A 865 -5.72 7.22 -39.50
CA GLU A 865 -7.07 7.76 -39.76
C GLU A 865 -7.34 9.04 -38.95
N THR A 866 -6.93 9.12 -37.68
CA THR A 866 -7.15 10.33 -36.85
C THR A 866 -5.99 11.33 -36.87
N ASN A 867 -4.79 10.92 -37.29
CA ASN A 867 -3.54 11.68 -37.18
C ASN A 867 -3.24 12.12 -35.74
N GLN A 868 -3.54 11.26 -34.77
CA GLN A 868 -3.17 11.41 -33.36
C GLN A 868 -2.11 10.38 -32.99
N ALA A 869 -1.36 10.63 -31.91
CA ALA A 869 -0.51 9.60 -31.32
C ALA A 869 -1.39 8.48 -30.76
N ALA A 870 -0.97 7.23 -30.94
CA ALA A 870 -1.53 6.10 -30.22
C ALA A 870 -1.19 6.20 -28.72
N ALA A 871 -1.95 5.48 -27.88
CA ALA A 871 -1.76 5.49 -26.43
C ALA A 871 -0.53 4.69 -25.94
N ALA A 872 0.24 4.09 -26.85
CA ALA A 872 1.41 3.29 -26.55
C ALA A 872 2.57 3.66 -27.48
N ALA A 873 3.79 3.67 -26.91
CA ALA A 873 5.03 3.65 -27.66
C ALA A 873 5.55 2.20 -27.76
N THR A 874 6.50 1.96 -28.67
CA THR A 874 7.08 0.63 -28.88
C THR A 874 8.60 0.73 -28.83
N ALA A 875 9.22 0.08 -27.85
CA ALA A 875 10.67 -0.02 -27.73
C ALA A 875 11.29 -0.65 -28.99
N THR A 876 12.43 -0.13 -29.45
CA THR A 876 13.12 -0.61 -30.64
C THR A 876 14.41 -1.36 -30.31
N LYS A 877 14.81 -2.22 -31.26
CA LYS A 877 16.13 -2.86 -31.32
C LYS A 877 17.12 -2.05 -32.16
N ASP A 878 16.69 -0.97 -32.82
CA ASP A 878 17.51 -0.28 -33.81
C ASP A 878 18.82 0.28 -33.23
N ILE A 879 19.91 0.06 -33.98
CA ILE A 879 21.14 0.84 -33.89
C ILE A 879 21.14 1.77 -35.11
N VAL A 880 21.19 3.08 -34.90
CA VAL A 880 21.09 4.09 -35.98
C VAL A 880 22.29 5.03 -36.00
N ALA A 881 22.88 5.23 -37.17
CA ALA A 881 23.93 6.23 -37.40
C ALA A 881 23.30 7.60 -37.71
N ILE A 882 23.78 8.65 -37.03
CA ILE A 882 23.20 10.00 -37.08
C ILE A 882 24.00 10.90 -38.05
N ASP A 883 23.42 11.22 -39.23
CA ASP A 883 24.01 12.23 -40.12
C ASP A 883 23.53 13.63 -39.69
N THR A 884 24.36 14.28 -38.88
CA THR A 884 24.16 15.66 -38.41
C THR A 884 24.19 16.73 -39.51
N LYS A 885 24.66 16.41 -40.74
CA LYS A 885 24.66 17.35 -41.88
C LYS A 885 23.43 17.19 -42.76
N ALA A 886 22.94 15.96 -42.93
CA ALA A 886 21.67 15.68 -43.59
C ALA A 886 20.47 16.00 -42.69
N GLY A 887 20.64 15.89 -41.37
CA GLY A 887 19.56 16.01 -40.38
C GLY A 887 18.70 14.76 -40.31
N THR A 888 19.28 13.57 -40.50
CA THR A 888 18.56 12.29 -40.65
C THR A 888 19.33 11.14 -40.02
N VAL A 889 18.63 10.11 -39.54
CA VAL A 889 19.25 8.82 -39.18
C VAL A 889 19.35 7.86 -40.37
N SER A 890 20.21 6.85 -40.23
CA SER A 890 20.21 5.65 -41.08
C SER A 890 20.44 4.39 -40.23
N LYS A 891 19.72 3.30 -40.52
CA LYS A 891 19.84 2.05 -39.76
C LYS A 891 21.22 1.41 -39.99
N ALA A 892 21.96 1.22 -38.92
CA ALA A 892 23.30 0.63 -38.90
C ALA A 892 23.30 -0.83 -38.41
N GLY A 893 22.36 -1.19 -37.52
CA GLY A 893 22.23 -2.55 -36.98
C GLY A 893 20.96 -2.77 -36.17
N GLU A 894 20.92 -3.89 -35.44
CA GLU A 894 19.92 -4.22 -34.43
C GLU A 894 20.61 -4.82 -33.19
N LEU A 895 20.04 -4.59 -32.02
CA LEU A 895 20.27 -5.32 -30.77
C LEU A 895 19.57 -6.69 -30.80
N ALA A 896 20.00 -7.62 -29.96
CA ALA A 896 19.30 -8.88 -29.72
C ALA A 896 17.96 -8.66 -29.01
N GLU A 897 17.88 -7.66 -28.12
CA GLU A 897 16.71 -7.30 -27.30
C GLU A 897 16.31 -5.84 -27.53
N ALA A 898 15.02 -5.49 -27.36
CA ALA A 898 14.61 -4.09 -27.44
C ALA A 898 14.98 -3.40 -26.12
N ARG A 899 15.54 -2.20 -26.17
CA ARG A 899 15.91 -1.45 -24.97
C ARG A 899 15.58 0.02 -25.06
N VAL A 900 14.95 0.55 -24.02
CA VAL A 900 14.80 1.98 -23.73
C VAL A 900 15.80 2.33 -22.62
N TYR A 901 16.43 3.52 -22.66
CA TYR A 901 17.37 3.99 -21.62
C TYR A 901 18.54 3.02 -21.30
N GLY A 902 19.06 2.32 -22.30
CA GLY A 902 20.21 1.43 -22.12
C GLY A 902 21.49 2.21 -21.77
N LYS A 903 22.38 1.65 -20.94
CA LYS A 903 23.71 2.23 -20.67
C LYS A 903 24.67 1.71 -21.74
N VAL A 904 25.09 2.57 -22.67
CA VAL A 904 25.82 2.18 -23.89
C VAL A 904 27.21 2.81 -23.96
N ASN A 905 28.23 2.01 -24.30
CA ASN A 905 29.60 2.46 -24.57
C ASN A 905 30.22 1.74 -25.77
N ALA A 906 31.24 2.33 -26.39
CA ALA A 906 31.90 1.79 -27.59
C ALA A 906 33.42 1.60 -27.41
N HIS A 907 33.97 0.52 -27.96
CA HIS A 907 35.41 0.25 -28.05
C HIS A 907 35.70 -0.41 -29.41
N GLU A 908 36.50 0.25 -30.25
CA GLU A 908 36.72 -0.16 -31.65
C GLU A 908 35.37 -0.41 -32.36
N ASN A 909 35.26 -1.50 -33.11
CA ASN A 909 34.06 -1.93 -33.81
C ASN A 909 32.99 -2.59 -32.92
N ARG A 910 32.99 -2.33 -31.60
CA ARG A 910 32.08 -2.98 -30.63
C ARG A 910 31.32 -1.97 -29.76
N LEU A 911 30.09 -2.34 -29.43
CA LEU A 911 29.26 -1.71 -28.41
C LEU A 911 29.07 -2.67 -27.23
N ILE A 912 29.04 -2.17 -26.00
CA ILE A 912 28.48 -2.87 -24.85
C ILE A 912 27.24 -2.13 -24.36
N ILE A 913 26.20 -2.89 -23.99
CA ILE A 913 24.92 -2.38 -23.51
C ILE A 913 24.53 -3.13 -22.24
N SER A 914 24.26 -2.40 -21.16
CA SER A 914 23.69 -2.95 -19.91
C SER A 914 22.52 -2.11 -19.42
N GLY A 915 21.64 -2.70 -18.61
CA GLY A 915 20.43 -2.04 -18.12
C GLY A 915 19.49 -1.57 -19.22
N GLY A 916 18.70 -0.54 -18.90
CA GLY A 916 17.51 -0.14 -19.68
C GLY A 916 16.32 -1.07 -19.43
N THR A 917 15.18 -0.74 -20.04
CA THR A 917 13.92 -1.51 -19.98
C THR A 917 13.52 -2.06 -21.35
N ASP A 918 12.73 -3.14 -21.37
CA ASP A 918 12.25 -3.81 -22.57
C ASP A 918 10.98 -3.14 -23.17
N SER A 919 10.35 -3.83 -24.13
CA SER A 919 9.07 -3.42 -24.75
C SER A 919 7.83 -3.42 -23.84
N LYS A 920 7.94 -3.79 -22.57
CA LYS A 920 6.89 -3.75 -21.56
C LYS A 920 7.27 -2.90 -20.32
N ASP A 921 8.33 -2.11 -20.44
CA ASP A 921 8.99 -1.38 -19.35
C ASP A 921 9.65 -2.28 -18.27
N GLU A 922 9.89 -3.57 -18.56
CA GLU A 922 10.58 -4.47 -17.62
C GLU A 922 12.12 -4.35 -17.71
N PRO A 923 12.89 -4.41 -16.61
CA PRO A 923 14.35 -4.34 -16.66
C PRO A 923 14.98 -5.39 -17.58
N ALA A 924 15.79 -4.94 -18.55
CA ALA A 924 16.44 -5.83 -19.51
C ALA A 924 17.41 -6.79 -18.80
N GLY A 925 17.02 -8.08 -18.72
CA GLY A 925 17.61 -9.08 -17.82
C GLY A 925 18.99 -9.62 -18.24
N ASN A 926 19.71 -8.93 -19.11
CA ASN A 926 20.99 -9.35 -19.67
C ASN A 926 21.88 -8.16 -20.05
N ILE A 927 23.15 -8.45 -20.33
CA ILE A 927 24.14 -7.51 -20.86
C ILE A 927 24.49 -7.97 -22.28
N GLU A 928 24.50 -7.06 -23.25
CA GLU A 928 24.78 -7.36 -24.65
C GLU A 928 26.11 -6.74 -25.11
N LEU A 929 26.95 -7.56 -25.76
CA LEU A 929 28.17 -7.14 -26.46
C LEU A 929 27.95 -7.31 -27.97
N VAL A 930 27.93 -6.21 -28.70
CA VAL A 930 27.55 -6.18 -30.11
C VAL A 930 28.75 -5.82 -30.97
N THR A 931 29.15 -6.70 -31.87
CA THR A 931 30.31 -6.51 -32.77
C THR A 931 29.85 -6.17 -34.18
N GLN A 932 30.38 -5.10 -34.77
CA GLN A 932 30.14 -4.73 -36.17
C GLN A 932 30.92 -5.65 -37.13
N SER A 933 30.23 -6.24 -38.10
CA SER A 933 30.79 -7.10 -39.14
C SER A 933 30.39 -6.63 -40.55
N GLU A 934 30.95 -7.25 -41.61
CA GLU A 934 30.56 -6.96 -42.99
C GLU A 934 29.07 -7.29 -43.28
N ASP A 935 28.48 -8.21 -42.52
CA ASP A 935 27.06 -8.59 -42.59
C ASP A 935 26.16 -7.75 -41.64
N GLY A 936 26.72 -6.74 -40.96
CA GLY A 936 26.04 -5.91 -39.95
C GLY A 936 26.50 -6.18 -38.52
N TYR A 937 25.81 -5.58 -37.54
CA TYR A 937 26.06 -5.82 -36.12
C TYR A 937 25.53 -7.20 -35.69
N GLN A 938 26.31 -7.93 -34.88
CA GLN A 938 25.90 -9.19 -34.25
C GLN A 938 26.11 -9.11 -32.74
N GLY A 939 25.03 -9.28 -31.98
CA GLY A 939 25.02 -9.32 -30.53
C GLY A 939 25.40 -10.68 -29.96
N MET A 940 26.06 -10.66 -28.79
CA MET A 940 26.21 -11.82 -27.91
C MET A 940 25.98 -11.40 -26.46
N GLU A 941 25.51 -12.34 -25.65
CA GLU A 941 25.30 -12.13 -24.22
C GLU A 941 26.64 -12.12 -23.45
N VAL A 942 26.79 -11.17 -22.53
CA VAL A 942 27.92 -11.08 -21.59
C VAL A 942 27.50 -11.75 -20.29
N SER A 943 28.05 -12.93 -20.02
CA SER A 943 27.72 -13.69 -18.82
C SER A 943 28.31 -13.03 -17.56
N LEU A 944 27.44 -12.67 -16.62
CA LEU A 944 27.81 -12.15 -15.30
C LEU A 944 27.00 -12.90 -14.22
N ASP A 945 27.71 -13.47 -13.24
CA ASP A 945 27.11 -14.27 -12.16
C ASP A 945 26.93 -13.42 -10.90
N ILE A 946 25.73 -12.85 -10.74
CA ILE A 946 25.39 -11.90 -9.68
C ILE A 946 24.57 -12.57 -8.57
N LYS A 947 24.74 -12.12 -7.33
CA LYS A 947 23.91 -12.54 -6.20
C LYS A 947 22.43 -12.32 -6.52
N GLU A 948 21.62 -13.35 -6.27
CA GLU A 948 20.19 -13.44 -6.56
C GLU A 948 19.40 -12.21 -6.08
N GLY A 949 18.43 -11.76 -6.88
CA GLY A 949 17.52 -10.66 -6.56
C GLY A 949 18.05 -9.24 -6.86
N GLN A 950 19.31 -9.07 -7.30
CA GLN A 950 19.80 -7.78 -7.80
C GLN A 950 19.30 -7.46 -9.21
N ALA A 951 18.94 -6.21 -9.48
CA ALA A 951 18.39 -5.78 -10.77
C ALA A 951 19.47 -5.42 -11.81
N PHE A 952 19.31 -5.93 -13.04
CA PHE A 952 20.23 -5.68 -14.16
C PHE A 952 20.24 -4.22 -14.67
N ASN A 953 19.24 -3.40 -14.30
CA ASN A 953 19.22 -1.96 -14.59
C ASN A 953 20.36 -1.18 -13.90
N SER A 954 20.81 -1.65 -12.73
CA SER A 954 21.84 -1.01 -11.90
C SER A 954 23.28 -1.39 -12.32
N ILE A 955 23.46 -2.07 -13.45
CA ILE A 955 24.78 -2.40 -14.01
C ILE A 955 25.27 -1.25 -14.88
N ALA A 956 26.29 -0.53 -14.41
CA ALA A 956 27.03 0.43 -15.22
C ALA A 956 28.13 -0.27 -16.04
N ASN A 957 28.53 0.35 -17.14
CA ASN A 957 29.68 -0.08 -17.94
C ASN A 957 30.54 1.12 -18.36
N ALA A 958 31.82 0.87 -18.64
CA ALA A 958 32.80 1.89 -19.00
C ALA A 958 33.86 1.38 -19.99
N VAL A 959 34.39 2.27 -20.84
CA VAL A 959 35.44 1.95 -21.83
C VAL A 959 36.82 2.03 -21.20
N VAL A 960 37.56 0.92 -21.22
CA VAL A 960 38.98 0.88 -20.87
C VAL A 960 39.82 0.54 -22.10
N LYS A 961 41.12 0.85 -22.06
CA LYS A 961 42.02 0.76 -23.21
C LYS A 961 42.01 -0.59 -23.95
N ASN A 962 41.73 -1.69 -23.25
CA ASN A 962 41.72 -3.06 -23.79
C ASN A 962 40.33 -3.72 -23.82
N GLY A 963 39.23 -2.95 -23.73
CA GLY A 963 37.85 -3.48 -23.75
C GLY A 963 36.91 -2.70 -22.83
N PHE A 964 36.12 -3.42 -22.04
CA PHE A 964 35.11 -2.82 -21.15
C PHE A 964 35.29 -3.25 -19.69
N MET A 965 34.78 -2.43 -18.78
CA MET A 965 34.54 -2.80 -17.39
C MET A 965 33.05 -2.65 -17.05
N LEU A 966 32.59 -3.46 -16.10
CA LEU A 966 31.26 -3.40 -15.49
C LEU A 966 31.40 -3.00 -14.02
N ALA A 967 30.42 -2.28 -13.49
CA ALA A 967 30.35 -1.87 -12.09
C ALA A 967 28.90 -1.90 -11.59
N GLY A 968 28.68 -2.31 -10.34
CA GLY A 968 27.37 -2.27 -9.69
C GLY A 968 27.09 -3.51 -8.83
N PRO A 969 26.60 -4.61 -9.44
CA PRO A 969 26.07 -5.76 -8.71
C PRO A 969 27.16 -6.62 -8.10
N GLN A 970 26.90 -7.12 -6.89
CA GLN A 970 27.75 -8.09 -6.19
C GLN A 970 27.68 -9.47 -6.86
N SER A 971 28.81 -10.16 -6.96
CA SER A 971 28.89 -11.52 -7.49
C SER A 971 28.20 -12.53 -6.58
N ALA A 972 27.79 -13.68 -7.13
CA ALA A 972 27.12 -14.77 -6.40
C ALA A 972 28.02 -15.54 -5.40
N SER A 973 29.13 -14.96 -4.93
CA SER A 973 30.10 -15.62 -4.05
C SER A 973 29.60 -15.72 -2.60
N GLU A 974 29.50 -16.94 -2.07
CA GLU A 974 29.27 -17.17 -0.63
C GLU A 974 30.51 -16.85 0.24
N ASP A 975 31.71 -16.74 -0.35
CA ASP A 975 32.92 -16.28 0.34
C ASP A 975 32.98 -14.73 0.27
N PRO A 976 32.87 -14.01 1.41
CA PRO A 976 32.90 -12.55 1.43
C PRO A 976 34.20 -11.94 0.88
N ALA A 977 35.32 -12.67 0.94
CA ALA A 977 36.60 -12.22 0.38
C ALA A 977 36.74 -12.47 -1.14
N ALA A 978 35.76 -13.16 -1.75
CA ALA A 978 35.67 -13.38 -3.20
C ALA A 978 34.39 -12.77 -3.83
N VAL A 979 33.56 -12.09 -3.03
CA VAL A 979 32.55 -11.16 -3.56
C VAL A 979 33.27 -10.03 -4.29
N ALA A 980 32.78 -9.65 -5.47
CA ALA A 980 33.22 -8.48 -6.22
C ALA A 980 32.00 -7.69 -6.72
N ASP A 981 32.17 -6.39 -6.96
CA ASP A 981 31.15 -5.47 -7.49
C ASP A 981 31.57 -4.83 -8.83
N THR A 982 32.79 -5.15 -9.27
CA THR A 982 33.49 -4.56 -10.42
C THR A 982 34.14 -5.68 -11.22
N TYR A 983 34.06 -5.61 -12.56
CA TYR A 983 34.49 -6.69 -13.45
C TYR A 983 35.16 -6.15 -14.71
N THR A 984 36.15 -6.87 -15.24
CA THR A 984 36.61 -6.69 -16.63
C THR A 984 35.84 -7.61 -17.56
N VAL A 985 35.56 -7.15 -18.78
CA VAL A 985 34.92 -7.95 -19.84
C VAL A 985 35.95 -8.25 -20.92
N ASP A 986 36.15 -9.53 -21.25
CA ASP A 986 36.90 -9.91 -22.45
C ASP A 986 36.07 -9.56 -23.71
N PRO A 987 36.54 -8.63 -24.55
CA PRO A 987 35.74 -8.12 -25.68
C PRO A 987 35.67 -9.08 -26.87
N GLN A 988 36.29 -10.26 -26.81
CA GLN A 988 36.19 -11.30 -27.85
C GLN A 988 35.22 -12.42 -27.47
N THR A 989 34.98 -12.63 -26.18
CA THR A 989 34.25 -13.78 -25.65
C THR A 989 33.09 -13.43 -24.72
N GLY A 990 32.90 -12.14 -24.38
CA GLY A 990 31.87 -11.70 -23.43
C GLY A 990 32.07 -12.25 -22.01
N MET A 991 33.24 -12.83 -21.72
CA MET A 991 33.53 -13.43 -20.42
C MET A 991 33.89 -12.34 -19.42
N THR A 992 33.18 -12.30 -18.29
CA THR A 992 33.50 -11.41 -17.18
C THR A 992 34.58 -12.01 -16.29
N THR A 993 35.32 -11.16 -15.59
CA THR A 993 36.28 -11.57 -14.55
C THR A 993 36.27 -10.51 -13.45
N PRO A 994 36.18 -10.89 -12.16
CA PRO A 994 36.29 -9.97 -11.05
C PRO A 994 37.53 -9.06 -11.15
N TYR A 995 37.32 -7.76 -11.05
CA TYR A 995 38.40 -6.80 -10.90
C TYR A 995 39.02 -6.98 -9.50
N GLY A 996 40.32 -6.75 -9.38
CA GLY A 996 41.06 -7.00 -8.13
C GLY A 996 40.76 -6.01 -6.99
N LYS A 997 39.77 -5.13 -7.15
CA LYS A 997 39.30 -4.20 -6.11
C LYS A 997 37.79 -4.10 -6.12
N ARG A 998 37.21 -3.74 -4.97
CA ARG A 998 35.79 -3.40 -4.81
C ARG A 998 35.53 -1.91 -4.69
N ILE A 999 34.32 -1.52 -5.05
CA ILE A 999 33.79 -0.17 -4.85
C ILE A 999 33.32 -0.01 -3.40
N ASP A 1000 32.49 -0.92 -2.87
CA ASP A 1000 31.87 -0.80 -1.53
C ASP A 1000 31.48 -2.17 -0.96
N ASP A 1001 31.22 -2.27 0.36
CA ASP A 1001 30.79 -3.52 1.00
C ASP A 1001 29.31 -3.85 0.74
N GLY A 1002 28.46 -2.83 0.58
CA GLY A 1002 27.04 -2.94 0.23
C GLY A 1002 26.77 -3.18 -1.27
N ILE A 1003 25.51 -3.44 -1.59
CA ILE A 1003 25.01 -3.54 -2.98
C ILE A 1003 24.84 -2.13 -3.53
N LEU A 1004 25.22 -1.93 -4.79
CA LEU A 1004 25.14 -0.64 -5.47
C LEU A 1004 23.87 -0.55 -6.32
N ILE A 1005 23.18 0.58 -6.20
CA ILE A 1005 21.92 0.85 -6.90
C ILE A 1005 22.07 2.15 -7.70
N GLY A 1006 21.36 2.25 -8.84
CA GLY A 1006 21.39 3.45 -9.69
C GLY A 1006 22.74 3.69 -10.39
N THR A 1007 23.65 2.71 -10.36
CA THR A 1007 25.06 2.86 -10.71
C THR A 1007 25.26 3.57 -12.05
N GLY A 1008 26.07 4.63 -12.01
CA GLY A 1008 26.70 5.28 -13.16
C GLY A 1008 28.22 5.10 -13.10
N ALA A 1009 28.84 4.85 -14.25
CA ALA A 1009 30.30 4.70 -14.34
C ALA A 1009 30.84 5.29 -15.64
N THR A 1010 32.09 5.73 -15.61
CA THR A 1010 32.87 6.06 -16.81
C THR A 1010 34.36 5.99 -16.48
N ALA A 1011 35.21 5.80 -17.48
CA ALA A 1011 36.65 5.80 -17.28
C ALA A 1011 37.31 6.90 -18.12
N TYR A 1012 38.15 7.73 -17.50
CA TYR A 1012 38.68 8.97 -18.09
C TYR A 1012 39.97 9.39 -17.36
N HIS A 1013 40.96 9.93 -18.08
CA HIS A 1013 42.29 10.33 -17.52
C HIS A 1013 42.90 9.29 -16.58
N ASP A 1014 43.03 8.05 -17.06
CA ASP A 1014 43.61 6.88 -16.38
C ASP A 1014 42.92 6.45 -15.06
N HIS A 1015 41.64 6.80 -14.87
CA HIS A 1015 40.82 6.39 -13.72
C HIS A 1015 39.45 5.88 -14.17
N LEU A 1016 38.93 4.87 -13.47
CA LEU A 1016 37.52 4.45 -13.51
C LEU A 1016 36.79 5.15 -12.36
N TYR A 1017 35.78 5.95 -12.69
CA TYR A 1017 34.89 6.64 -11.76
C TYR A 1017 33.57 5.88 -11.65
N VAL A 1018 33.09 5.70 -10.43
CA VAL A 1018 31.77 5.11 -10.15
C VAL A 1018 31.01 5.99 -9.15
N LEU A 1019 29.75 6.27 -9.50
CA LEU A 1019 28.75 6.97 -8.70
C LEU A 1019 27.58 6.02 -8.47
N ALA A 1020 27.18 5.80 -7.21
CA ALA A 1020 26.09 4.90 -6.89
C ALA A 1020 25.44 5.22 -5.54
N ASP A 1021 24.25 4.67 -5.34
CA ASP A 1021 23.57 4.58 -4.05
C ASP A 1021 24.09 3.32 -3.32
N SER A 1022 24.36 3.41 -2.01
CA SER A 1022 24.82 2.28 -1.18
C SER A 1022 24.37 2.42 0.28
N TYR A 1023 23.77 1.36 0.83
CA TYR A 1023 23.29 1.31 2.22
C TYR A 1023 24.40 1.32 3.27
N THR A 1024 25.62 0.94 2.91
CA THR A 1024 26.79 0.94 3.80
C THR A 1024 27.55 2.27 3.80
N ALA A 1025 27.19 3.19 2.90
CA ALA A 1025 27.84 4.49 2.78
C ALA A 1025 27.30 5.52 3.78
N PRO A 1026 28.15 6.30 4.50
CA PRO A 1026 27.72 7.37 5.39
C PRO A 1026 26.97 8.52 4.67
N GLY A 1027 25.67 8.33 4.46
CA GLY A 1027 24.79 9.24 3.71
C GLY A 1027 23.96 8.57 2.60
N GLY A 1028 24.18 7.29 2.31
CA GLY A 1028 23.44 6.51 1.29
C GLY A 1028 24.02 6.58 -0.13
N TYR A 1029 25.09 7.34 -0.35
CA TYR A 1029 25.70 7.58 -1.67
C TYR A 1029 27.21 7.46 -1.62
N ILE A 1030 27.81 7.05 -2.74
CA ILE A 1030 29.25 6.99 -2.96
C ILE A 1030 29.63 7.62 -4.30
N PHE A 1031 30.79 8.28 -4.32
CA PHE A 1031 31.50 8.64 -5.54
C PHE A 1031 32.98 8.30 -5.33
N LYS A 1032 33.48 7.30 -6.09
CA LYS A 1032 34.82 6.73 -5.89
C LYS A 1032 35.55 6.53 -7.21
N ALA A 1033 36.87 6.44 -7.15
CA ALA A 1033 37.70 6.12 -8.30
C ALA A 1033 38.88 5.18 -8.00
N THR A 1034 39.32 4.47 -9.04
CA THR A 1034 40.49 3.58 -9.05
C THR A 1034 41.29 3.80 -10.33
N ALA A 1035 42.62 3.68 -10.28
CA ALA A 1035 43.45 3.78 -11.48
C ALA A 1035 43.22 2.60 -12.46
N VAL A 1036 43.00 2.90 -13.74
CA VAL A 1036 42.87 1.93 -14.86
C VAL A 1036 43.48 2.51 -16.14
N GLU A 1037 43.96 1.69 -17.08
CA GLU A 1037 44.42 2.25 -18.37
C GLU A 1037 43.23 2.66 -19.25
N THR A 1038 43.10 3.96 -19.58
CA THR A 1038 42.00 4.49 -20.41
C THR A 1038 42.42 4.78 -21.85
N ILE A 1039 41.46 5.13 -22.71
CA ILE A 1039 41.73 5.69 -24.05
C ILE A 1039 41.90 7.21 -23.88
N ASN A 1040 43.11 7.72 -24.12
CA ASN A 1040 43.45 9.13 -23.91
C ASN A 1040 44.03 9.74 -25.21
N PRO A 1041 43.43 10.81 -25.77
CA PRO A 1041 42.12 11.37 -25.44
C PRO A 1041 40.97 10.39 -25.76
N GLN A 1042 39.78 10.60 -25.18
CA GLN A 1042 38.63 9.73 -25.43
C GLN A 1042 38.07 9.89 -26.86
N PRO A 1043 37.39 8.89 -27.44
CA PRO A 1043 36.79 8.96 -28.77
C PRO A 1043 35.90 10.20 -28.96
N GLY A 1044 36.25 11.05 -29.92
CA GLY A 1044 35.52 12.28 -30.23
C GLY A 1044 35.70 13.43 -29.23
N GLU A 1045 36.56 13.30 -28.22
CA GLU A 1045 36.94 14.41 -27.33
C GLU A 1045 37.77 15.48 -28.08
N GLU A 1046 38.67 15.05 -28.97
CA GLU A 1046 39.24 15.92 -30.00
C GLU A 1046 38.33 16.00 -31.24
N ALA A 1047 38.37 17.14 -31.93
CA ALA A 1047 37.76 17.30 -33.25
C ALA A 1047 38.60 16.59 -34.33
N ASP A 1048 37.94 16.03 -35.35
CA ASP A 1048 38.59 15.28 -36.41
C ASP A 1048 39.65 16.12 -37.14
N LYS A 1049 40.91 15.72 -37.01
CA LYS A 1049 41.98 16.17 -37.90
C LYS A 1049 41.65 15.65 -39.30
N LYS A 1050 41.11 16.54 -40.15
CA LYS A 1050 40.62 16.26 -41.52
C LYS A 1050 41.44 15.15 -42.21
N PRO A 1051 40.79 14.15 -42.83
CA PRO A 1051 41.47 13.23 -43.73
C PRO A 1051 42.25 13.99 -44.80
N ASP A 1052 43.50 13.60 -45.05
CA ASP A 1052 44.32 14.18 -46.11
C ASP A 1052 43.64 13.99 -47.48
N ASP A 1053 43.55 15.06 -48.27
CA ASP A 1053 43.04 14.99 -49.63
C ASP A 1053 44.00 14.19 -50.52
N ASN A 1054 43.65 12.92 -50.76
CA ASN A 1054 44.26 12.07 -51.77
C ASN A 1054 43.22 11.23 -52.53
N SER A 1055 42.05 11.80 -52.81
CA SER A 1055 41.05 11.20 -53.71
C SER A 1055 41.46 11.33 -55.20
N GLY A 1056 42.64 10.77 -55.54
CA GLY A 1056 43.39 11.23 -56.73
C GLY A 1056 44.24 10.20 -57.48
N GLN A 1057 44.16 8.89 -57.21
CA GLN A 1057 44.86 7.91 -58.07
C GLN A 1057 44.20 6.53 -58.16
N THR A 1058 44.15 5.98 -59.37
CA THR A 1058 43.56 4.68 -59.70
C THR A 1058 44.48 3.53 -59.30
N VAL A 1059 43.88 2.43 -58.80
CA VAL A 1059 44.59 1.20 -58.40
C VAL A 1059 45.51 0.68 -59.51
N ASN A 1060 46.78 0.44 -59.16
CA ASN A 1060 47.67 -0.47 -59.87
C ASN A 1060 48.53 -1.22 -58.83
N PRO A 1061 48.38 -2.55 -58.66
CA PRO A 1061 48.88 -3.23 -57.46
C PRO A 1061 50.30 -3.79 -57.64
N GLU A 1062 51.33 -3.12 -57.11
CA GLU A 1062 52.60 -3.79 -56.77
C GLU A 1062 53.54 -2.96 -55.85
N ASN A 1063 54.19 -3.66 -54.91
CA ASN A 1063 55.35 -3.27 -54.08
C ASN A 1063 55.22 -2.28 -52.89
N LYS A 1064 55.81 -2.69 -51.77
CA LYS A 1064 56.26 -1.89 -50.62
C LYS A 1064 57.68 -1.31 -50.90
N PRO A 1065 58.29 -0.54 -49.97
CA PRO A 1065 57.86 0.71 -49.32
C PRO A 1065 58.90 1.84 -49.59
N ASP A 1066 58.66 3.08 -49.12
CA ASP A 1066 59.62 3.84 -48.27
C ASP A 1066 59.37 5.36 -48.13
N ASN A 1067 59.40 5.81 -46.87
CA ASN A 1067 60.12 6.99 -46.34
C ASN A 1067 59.93 8.45 -46.86
N VAL A 1068 59.30 9.28 -46.00
CA VAL A 1068 59.93 10.43 -45.28
C VAL A 1068 60.04 11.84 -45.96
N LYS A 1069 59.32 12.81 -45.34
CA LYS A 1069 59.66 14.24 -45.01
C LYS A 1069 59.20 15.49 -45.81
N THR A 1070 58.68 16.45 -44.99
CA THR A 1070 58.87 17.92 -44.95
C THR A 1070 58.24 18.91 -45.96
N GLY A 1071 57.44 19.84 -45.42
CA GLY A 1071 57.37 21.28 -45.79
C GLY A 1071 56.04 21.94 -45.37
N ILE A 1072 55.90 23.03 -44.58
CA ILE A 1072 56.52 24.39 -44.56
C ILE A 1072 55.90 25.29 -45.67
N VAL A 1073 54.88 26.15 -45.37
CA VAL A 1073 54.93 27.63 -45.04
C VAL A 1073 54.31 28.45 -46.20
N GLU A 1074 53.48 29.51 -46.04
CA GLU A 1074 52.83 30.20 -44.89
C GLU A 1074 51.64 31.11 -45.38
N ASP A 1075 50.78 31.55 -44.45
CA ASP A 1075 49.90 32.77 -44.53
C ASP A 1075 48.77 32.81 -45.63
N SER A 1076 47.81 33.76 -45.72
CA SER A 1076 47.48 34.98 -44.93
C SER A 1076 46.03 35.50 -45.13
N GLN A 1077 45.46 36.08 -44.06
CA GLN A 1077 44.68 37.37 -43.97
C GLN A 1077 43.39 37.72 -44.78
N THR A 1078 42.42 38.31 -44.03
CA THR A 1078 41.55 39.50 -44.35
C THR A 1078 40.36 39.39 -45.36
N ALA A 1079 39.27 40.18 -45.27
CA ALA A 1079 38.64 40.95 -44.15
C ALA A 1079 37.25 41.60 -44.49
N ALA A 1080 36.36 41.70 -43.48
CA ALA A 1080 35.35 42.76 -43.23
C ALA A 1080 34.20 42.99 -44.27
N PHE A 1081 33.23 43.95 -44.17
CA PHE A 1081 33.03 45.15 -43.31
C PHE A 1081 31.57 45.74 -43.40
N LEU A 1082 31.14 46.62 -42.46
CA LEU A 1082 29.97 47.58 -42.48
C LEU A 1082 28.53 46.99 -42.49
N CYS A 1083 27.42 47.67 -42.11
CA CYS A 1083 27.03 48.83 -41.24
C CYS A 1083 25.47 48.81 -41.10
N ALA A 1084 24.72 49.23 -40.06
CA ALA A 1084 24.71 50.35 -39.08
C ALA A 1084 23.61 51.42 -39.35
N GLY A 1085 22.86 51.80 -38.30
CA GLY A 1085 21.90 52.94 -38.24
C GLY A 1085 20.49 52.56 -37.72
N MET A 1086 19.71 53.40 -37.02
CA MET A 1086 19.88 54.72 -36.36
C MET A 1086 18.78 54.88 -35.27
N LEU A 1087 18.83 55.92 -34.41
CA LEU A 1087 17.98 56.05 -33.21
C LEU A 1087 17.38 57.48 -33.05
N ILE A 1088 16.05 57.62 -32.94
CA ILE A 1088 15.35 58.90 -32.63
C ILE A 1088 14.10 58.72 -31.73
N LEU A 1089 14.16 59.32 -30.53
CA LEU A 1089 13.12 59.98 -29.71
C LEU A 1089 11.61 59.56 -29.77
N ALA A 1090 11.20 58.80 -28.74
CA ALA A 1090 10.41 59.25 -27.57
C ALA A 1090 8.98 59.88 -27.66
N VAL A 1091 8.14 59.42 -26.71
CA VAL A 1091 6.87 59.98 -26.17
C VAL A 1091 5.61 59.99 -27.06
N ALA A 1092 4.77 58.95 -26.90
CA ALA A 1092 3.30 59.08 -26.68
C ALA A 1092 2.65 57.70 -26.42
N GLY A 1093 2.53 57.27 -25.16
CA GLY A 1093 2.02 55.91 -24.84
C GLY A 1093 1.59 55.67 -23.39
N LEU A 1094 1.26 56.74 -22.63
CA LEU A 1094 0.73 56.60 -21.27
C LEU A 1094 -0.81 56.56 -21.28
N ALA A 1095 -1.38 55.94 -20.24
CA ALA A 1095 -2.77 56.10 -19.80
C ALA A 1095 -3.91 55.45 -20.62
N ALA A 1096 -3.74 54.20 -21.02
CA ALA A 1096 -4.82 53.21 -21.07
C ALA A 1096 -4.25 51.82 -20.72
N TYR A 1097 -4.83 50.99 -19.83
CA TYR A 1097 -5.99 51.19 -18.94
C TYR A 1097 -5.81 50.30 -17.70
N ARG A 1098 -5.84 50.86 -16.47
CA ARG A 1098 -5.67 50.09 -15.22
C ARG A 1098 -7.00 50.01 -14.47
N LYS A 1099 -7.45 48.78 -14.19
CA LYS A 1099 -8.72 48.38 -13.51
C LYS A 1099 -10.03 48.75 -14.23
N LYS A 1100 -10.83 47.73 -14.57
CA LYS A 1100 -11.99 47.36 -13.73
C LYS A 1100 -12.69 46.07 -14.18
N ILE A 1101 -12.96 45.21 -13.18
CA ILE A 1101 -14.07 44.24 -13.07
C ILE A 1101 -14.06 43.08 -14.10
N GLY A 1102 -14.17 41.83 -13.65
CA GLY A 1102 -14.32 41.37 -12.25
C GLY A 1102 -14.13 39.88 -12.11
#